data_AF-A0A1J5JYC2-F1
#
_entry.id   AF-A0A1J5JYC2-F1
#
_cell.length_a   1.000
_cell.length_b   1.000
_cell.length_c   1.000
_cell.angle_alpha   90.00
_cell.angle_beta   90.00
_cell.angle_gamma   90.00
#
_symmetry.space_group_name_H-M   'P 1'
#
loop_
_entity.id
_entity.type
_entity.pdbx_description
1 polymer ?
#
loop_
_entity_poly.entity_id
_entity_poly.type
_entity_poly.pdbx_seq_one_letter_code
_entity_poly.pdbx_strand_id
1 'polypeptide(L)'
;MGVVDGLRDIFWVIKGALKTISHSNLLLHGSIRETSLVNKLEMVLAGGKPTGIIYLDVAGFHEVQFLYGTVGAARVLALVEKNLRDKITRFFPRADIQAVENLWADDFIILFTLPALVSQEKLLELVVALRLAIKDSLNPEFLRLVGKELELHAGYAMIETDSDLKTEVKLYMALKEAQKIARGTLDLHTLKLTKEFKELLTERRLTVVYQPILSFQTGEILGWEALARGPADSYFRSPDVIFSFAEEIGLLYPTERVCRLQAISNINGLVPDQKLFLNVHPRTVSDPTFVKGETLGLLQAYGLTPRNVVFEITERHSIKDYGLLKRTLEHYRNQGYQVAVDDVGAGFSGLYSIAEIRPEFIKIDMALVRDIDSNPARRAVVEALMTLASKLNCLVIAEGIETQNELDTLLAMGIHYGQGYLLARPAFPKPPVVGKLVAHIRRQGGRNGDRGWWRGLTIGDLVTPTMVVDESMPVAEVKEKLAATRQPLGGLVVVKEGVPVGLVMRHNLDRLLSSRYGVSLYSHRPVKAVMDPAPMIINSSTPLEQASEMAMKREQEKLYDDLVVTEDGKLIGTVPVQRMLDTLARLQIELARGANPLTGLPGNVAIEGELAAKSKAGQAFSIIYADLDGFKAYNDAYGFENGDRMIIMLANIIVHAVKKYGAEVDFVGHIGGDDFIVISSPEYTEGICKAIVRLFDRLVGRLFSDEDRNQGKFYSQDREGRRTWLPLVSVSLAIVDCRDAEDYRDLATRAAQLKKYAKSLPGSVYVRDRRT
;
A
#
# COMPACT_ATOMS: atom_id res chain seq x y z
N MET A 1 12.59 -11.61 65.25
CA MET A 1 11.46 -12.48 64.88
C MET A 1 10.20 -11.64 64.65
N GLY A 2 10.29 -10.60 63.81
CA GLY A 2 9.20 -9.62 63.61
C GLY A 2 9.21 -8.92 62.25
N VAL A 3 9.93 -9.49 61.27
CA VAL A 3 10.00 -8.96 59.89
C VAL A 3 9.55 -10.01 58.85
N VAL A 4 9.36 -11.27 59.28
CA VAL A 4 8.93 -12.37 58.39
C VAL A 4 7.40 -12.56 58.40
N ASP A 5 6.69 -12.17 59.48
CA ASP A 5 5.22 -12.23 59.53
C ASP A 5 4.54 -11.05 58.80
N GLY A 6 5.19 -9.87 58.73
CA GLY A 6 4.64 -8.71 58.01
C GLY A 6 4.61 -8.86 56.48
N LEU A 7 5.47 -9.71 55.90
CA LEU A 7 5.51 -9.95 54.45
C LEU A 7 4.52 -11.03 53.99
N ARG A 8 4.01 -11.89 54.89
CA ARG A 8 2.94 -12.84 54.58
C ARG A 8 1.56 -12.19 54.55
N ASP A 9 1.30 -11.21 55.41
CA ASP A 9 0.04 -10.46 55.42
C ASP A 9 -0.11 -9.52 54.21
N ILE A 10 0.98 -8.90 53.75
CA ILE A 10 0.97 -8.11 52.50
C ILE A 10 0.70 -9.01 51.29
N PHE A 11 1.23 -10.23 51.25
CA PHE A 11 0.96 -11.17 50.14
C PHE A 11 -0.46 -11.74 50.15
N TRP A 12 -1.11 -11.86 51.32
CA TRP A 12 -2.52 -12.29 51.43
C TRP A 12 -3.50 -11.15 51.13
N VAL A 13 -3.19 -9.93 51.55
CA VAL A 13 -3.96 -8.72 51.20
C VAL A 13 -3.82 -8.39 49.71
N ILE A 14 -2.64 -8.57 49.12
CA ILE A 14 -2.42 -8.42 47.68
C ILE A 14 -3.06 -9.58 46.89
N LYS A 15 -3.09 -10.83 47.39
CA LYS A 15 -3.87 -11.93 46.75
C LYS A 15 -5.38 -11.75 46.90
N GLY A 16 -5.85 -11.13 47.98
CA GLY A 16 -7.26 -10.76 48.17
C GLY A 16 -7.69 -9.59 47.28
N ALA A 17 -6.83 -8.59 47.10
CA ALA A 17 -7.07 -7.43 46.25
C ALA A 17 -6.85 -7.72 44.75
N LEU A 18 -5.87 -8.57 44.39
CA LEU A 18 -5.66 -9.03 43.00
C LEU A 18 -6.67 -10.10 42.55
N LYS A 19 -7.46 -10.68 43.46
CA LYS A 19 -8.68 -11.43 43.09
C LYS A 19 -9.82 -10.52 42.68
N THR A 20 -9.77 -9.23 43.04
CA THR A 20 -10.79 -8.22 42.69
C THR A 20 -10.33 -7.30 41.57
N ILE A 21 -9.05 -7.34 41.19
CA ILE A 21 -8.46 -6.49 40.15
C ILE A 21 -7.60 -7.39 39.23
N SER A 22 -8.28 -8.27 38.49
CA SER A 22 -7.71 -9.01 37.37
C SER A 22 -8.85 -9.30 36.40
N HIS A 23 -8.90 -8.49 35.34
CA HIS A 23 -9.49 -8.79 34.03
C HIS A 23 -10.76 -9.68 34.02
N SER A 24 -11.92 -9.05 33.95
CA SER A 24 -13.06 -9.62 33.22
C SER A 24 -13.89 -8.51 32.56
N ASN A 25 -13.32 -7.98 31.48
CA ASN A 25 -14.07 -7.34 30.39
C ASN A 25 -14.77 -8.40 29.52
N LEU A 26 -15.36 -9.43 30.14
CA LEU A 26 -15.96 -10.57 29.44
C LEU A 26 -17.18 -11.07 30.20
N LEU A 27 -18.31 -11.09 29.46
CA LEU A 27 -19.53 -11.87 29.68
C LEU A 27 -20.61 -11.25 30.60
N LEU A 28 -21.43 -10.40 29.96
CA LEU A 28 -22.84 -10.13 30.29
C LEU A 28 -23.73 -11.39 30.45
N HIS A 29 -23.22 -12.59 30.14
CA HIS A 29 -23.97 -13.84 30.20
C HIS A 29 -24.06 -14.50 31.58
N GLY A 30 -23.15 -14.18 32.52
CA GLY A 30 -23.13 -14.83 33.84
C GLY A 30 -24.07 -14.17 34.86
N SER A 31 -24.10 -12.83 34.89
CA SER A 31 -24.70 -12.10 36.02
C SER A 31 -26.19 -11.79 35.86
N ILE A 32 -26.73 -11.78 34.63
CA ILE A 32 -28.17 -11.57 34.37
C ILE A 32 -28.97 -12.86 34.62
N ARG A 33 -28.34 -14.04 34.52
CA ARG A 33 -29.00 -15.35 34.75
C ARG A 33 -29.41 -15.59 36.20
N GLU A 34 -28.79 -14.90 37.15
CA GLU A 34 -29.08 -15.04 38.58
C GLU A 34 -30.03 -13.95 39.11
N THR A 35 -30.48 -13.01 38.26
CA THR A 35 -31.42 -11.96 38.68
C THR A 35 -32.88 -12.41 38.53
N SER A 36 -33.73 -11.94 39.43
CA SER A 36 -35.17 -12.26 39.39
C SER A 36 -35.91 -11.60 38.21
N LEU A 37 -35.23 -10.72 37.47
CA LEU A 37 -35.76 -9.97 36.31
C LEU A 37 -36.06 -10.85 35.10
N VAL A 38 -35.20 -11.84 34.79
CA VAL A 38 -35.43 -12.73 33.63
C VAL A 38 -36.69 -13.55 33.84
N ASN A 39 -36.83 -14.18 35.01
CA ASN A 39 -38.00 -14.99 35.34
C ASN A 39 -39.29 -14.16 35.35
N LYS A 40 -39.24 -12.94 35.91
CA LYS A 40 -40.39 -12.01 35.87
C LYS A 40 -40.73 -11.60 34.44
N LEU A 41 -39.72 -11.33 33.61
CA LEU A 41 -39.93 -10.96 32.21
C LEU A 41 -40.56 -12.11 31.41
N GLU A 42 -40.14 -13.36 31.64
CA GLU A 42 -40.76 -14.54 31.01
C GLU A 42 -42.25 -14.64 31.34
N MET A 43 -42.62 -14.50 32.61
CA MET A 43 -44.02 -14.52 33.06
C MET A 43 -44.84 -13.39 32.43
N VAL A 44 -44.23 -12.22 32.28
CA VAL A 44 -44.88 -11.01 31.80
C VAL A 44 -45.09 -11.04 30.27
N LEU A 45 -44.09 -11.50 29.53
CA LEU A 45 -44.18 -11.65 28.07
C LEU A 45 -45.21 -12.71 27.67
N ALA A 46 -45.40 -13.76 28.48
CA ALA A 46 -46.47 -14.74 28.28
C ALA A 46 -47.88 -14.12 28.36
N GLY A 47 -48.03 -12.98 29.05
CA GLY A 47 -49.28 -12.23 29.16
C GLY A 47 -49.62 -11.36 27.95
N GLY A 48 -48.73 -11.24 26.95
CA GLY A 48 -48.97 -10.51 25.69
C GLY A 48 -49.12 -8.99 25.83
N LYS A 49 -48.87 -8.41 27.01
CA LYS A 49 -48.96 -6.97 27.24
C LYS A 49 -47.68 -6.26 26.75
N PRO A 50 -47.80 -5.04 26.18
CA PRO A 50 -46.65 -4.20 25.89
C PRO A 50 -45.79 -4.03 27.14
N THR A 51 -44.56 -4.52 27.07
CA THR A 51 -43.63 -4.58 28.21
C THR A 51 -42.43 -3.69 27.92
N GLY A 52 -41.98 -2.93 28.91
CA GLY A 52 -40.84 -2.05 28.76
C GLY A 52 -40.00 -1.96 30.02
N ILE A 53 -38.84 -1.35 29.87
CA ILE A 53 -37.94 -1.05 30.98
C ILE A 53 -37.64 0.44 31.05
N ILE A 54 -37.40 0.93 32.26
CA ILE A 54 -36.79 2.24 32.51
C ILE A 54 -35.45 1.97 33.19
N TYR A 55 -34.38 2.56 32.65
CA TYR A 55 -33.05 2.54 33.23
C TYR A 55 -32.74 3.91 33.82
N LEU A 56 -32.12 3.93 35.00
CA LEU A 56 -31.69 5.15 35.67
C LEU A 56 -30.29 4.95 36.27
N ASP A 57 -29.40 5.91 36.05
CA ASP A 57 -28.03 5.94 36.61
C ASP A 57 -27.78 7.25 37.37
N VAL A 58 -26.95 7.18 38.41
CA VAL A 58 -26.49 8.33 39.20
C VAL A 58 -25.11 8.75 38.72
N ALA A 59 -25.03 9.89 38.02
CA ALA A 59 -23.78 10.33 37.43
C ALA A 59 -22.72 10.63 38.51
N GLY A 60 -21.49 10.19 38.28
CA GLY A 60 -20.36 10.44 39.19
C GLY A 60 -20.45 9.70 40.53
N PHE A 61 -21.24 8.64 40.65
CA PHE A 61 -21.45 7.93 41.92
C PHE A 61 -20.16 7.39 42.58
N HIS A 62 -19.13 7.07 41.79
CA HIS A 62 -17.82 6.68 42.31
C HIS A 62 -17.17 7.77 43.18
N GLU A 63 -17.42 9.06 42.91
CA GLU A 63 -16.97 10.17 43.75
C GLU A 63 -17.66 10.14 45.12
N VAL A 64 -18.95 9.80 45.15
CA VAL A 64 -19.74 9.68 46.39
C VAL A 64 -19.20 8.54 47.24
N GLN A 65 -18.90 7.39 46.62
CA GLN A 65 -18.30 6.24 47.32
C GLN A 65 -16.89 6.55 47.84
N PHE A 66 -16.10 7.31 47.08
CA PHE A 66 -14.75 7.73 47.47
C PHE A 66 -14.75 8.72 48.65
N LEU A 67 -15.66 9.70 48.64
CA LEU A 67 -15.71 10.77 49.63
C LEU A 67 -16.41 10.38 50.94
N TYR A 68 -17.44 9.51 50.88
CA TYR A 68 -18.32 9.22 52.03
C TYR A 68 -18.33 7.75 52.46
N GLY A 69 -17.52 6.91 51.81
CA GLY A 69 -17.41 5.48 52.11
C GLY A 69 -18.67 4.68 51.77
N THR A 70 -18.61 3.38 52.05
CA THR A 70 -19.66 2.40 51.67
C THR A 70 -21.01 2.66 52.35
N VAL A 71 -21.01 3.15 53.59
CA VAL A 71 -22.25 3.45 54.35
C VAL A 71 -22.98 4.67 53.78
N GLY A 72 -22.24 5.72 53.39
CA GLY A 72 -22.81 6.90 52.75
C GLY A 72 -23.40 6.59 51.38
N ALA A 73 -22.65 5.82 50.57
CA ALA A 73 -23.10 5.35 49.26
C ALA A 73 -24.39 4.51 49.36
N ALA A 74 -24.44 3.54 50.28
CA ALA A 74 -25.62 2.70 50.49
C ALA A 74 -26.87 3.50 50.88
N ARG A 75 -26.72 4.55 51.69
CA ARG A 75 -27.82 5.43 52.08
C ARG A 75 -28.38 6.22 50.89
N VAL A 76 -27.51 6.71 50.01
CA VAL A 76 -27.92 7.42 48.79
C VAL A 76 -28.70 6.48 47.87
N LEU A 77 -28.21 5.25 47.65
CA LEU A 77 -28.89 4.26 46.82
C LEU A 77 -30.27 3.88 47.37
N ALA A 78 -30.39 3.67 48.67
CA ALA A 78 -31.68 3.38 49.32
C ALA A 78 -32.69 4.52 49.15
N LEU A 79 -32.21 5.77 49.19
CA LEU A 79 -33.06 6.95 49.01
C LEU A 79 -33.54 7.09 47.56
N VAL A 80 -32.66 6.81 46.59
CA VAL A 80 -33.00 6.75 45.16
C VAL A 80 -34.05 5.66 44.91
N GLU A 81 -33.83 4.45 45.42
CA GLU A 81 -34.76 3.33 45.26
C GLU A 81 -36.15 3.64 45.83
N LYS A 82 -36.20 4.19 47.05
CA LYS A 82 -37.45 4.59 47.69
C LYS A 82 -38.21 5.62 46.86
N ASN A 83 -37.53 6.66 46.39
CA ASN A 83 -38.16 7.71 45.58
C ASN A 83 -38.63 7.20 44.21
N LEU A 84 -37.89 6.26 43.60
CA LEU A 84 -38.29 5.56 42.38
C LEU A 84 -39.62 4.82 42.60
N ARG A 85 -39.72 4.01 43.65
CA ARG A 85 -40.94 3.25 43.98
C ARG A 85 -42.14 4.16 44.26
N ASP A 86 -41.93 5.25 45.00
CA ASP A 86 -42.99 6.16 45.40
C ASP A 86 -43.53 7.00 44.23
N LYS A 87 -42.64 7.42 43.30
CA LYS A 87 -43.01 8.37 42.23
C LYS A 87 -43.41 7.68 40.93
N ILE A 88 -42.93 6.49 40.64
CA ILE A 88 -43.19 5.85 39.35
C ILE A 88 -44.68 5.67 39.06
N THR A 89 -45.46 5.26 40.07
CA THR A 89 -46.91 5.06 39.96
C THR A 89 -47.67 6.35 39.67
N ARG A 90 -47.10 7.51 40.05
CA ARG A 90 -47.68 8.83 39.75
C ARG A 90 -47.51 9.24 38.29
N PHE A 91 -46.35 8.94 37.71
CA PHE A 91 -46.04 9.29 36.31
C PHE A 91 -46.51 8.21 35.31
N PHE A 92 -46.62 6.97 35.77
CA PHE A 92 -47.12 5.83 35.01
C PHE A 92 -48.38 5.21 35.67
N PRO A 93 -49.50 5.96 35.79
CA PRO A 93 -50.67 5.54 36.57
C PRO A 93 -51.42 4.34 35.98
N ARG A 94 -51.18 4.03 34.71
CA ARG A 94 -51.75 2.88 34.01
C ARG A 94 -50.75 1.75 33.81
N ALA A 95 -49.48 1.93 34.19
CA ALA A 95 -48.49 0.87 34.06
C ALA A 95 -48.54 -0.04 35.28
N ASP A 96 -48.39 -1.33 35.04
CA ASP A 96 -48.24 -2.32 36.10
C ASP A 96 -46.75 -2.60 36.30
N ILE A 97 -46.21 -2.16 37.44
CA ILE A 97 -44.78 -2.22 37.76
C ILE A 97 -44.43 -3.60 38.28
N GLN A 98 -43.69 -4.36 37.48
CA GLN A 98 -43.34 -5.77 37.75
C GLN A 98 -42.11 -5.90 38.64
N ALA A 99 -41.16 -4.98 38.50
CA ALA A 99 -39.95 -4.96 39.30
C ALA A 99 -39.35 -3.56 39.36
N VAL A 100 -38.71 -3.25 40.50
CA VAL A 100 -37.75 -2.15 40.66
C VAL A 100 -36.55 -2.78 41.33
N GLU A 101 -35.41 -2.83 40.65
CA GLU A 101 -34.20 -3.53 41.10
C GLU A 101 -32.97 -2.65 40.87
N ASN A 102 -32.04 -2.67 41.83
CA ASN A 102 -30.68 -2.15 41.65
C ASN A 102 -29.84 -3.30 41.08
N LEU A 103 -29.24 -3.10 39.91
CA LEU A 103 -28.41 -4.12 39.28
C LEU A 103 -27.06 -4.20 39.98
N TRP A 104 -26.26 -3.12 39.89
CA TRP A 104 -24.96 -2.97 40.56
C TRP A 104 -24.67 -1.48 40.77
N ALA A 105 -24.11 -1.13 41.93
CA ALA A 105 -23.73 0.23 42.30
C ALA A 105 -24.89 1.24 42.10
N ASP A 106 -24.79 2.10 41.11
CA ASP A 106 -25.68 3.23 40.78
C ASP A 106 -26.76 2.93 39.73
N ASP A 107 -26.77 1.72 39.17
CA ASP A 107 -27.69 1.33 38.10
C ASP A 107 -29.03 0.78 38.63
N PHE A 108 -30.13 1.44 38.28
CA PHE A 108 -31.50 1.04 38.60
C PHE A 108 -32.29 0.65 37.35
N ILE A 109 -33.09 -0.42 37.47
CA ILE A 109 -34.03 -0.86 36.44
C ILE A 109 -35.44 -0.94 37.01
N ILE A 110 -36.39 -0.49 36.20
CA ILE A 110 -37.81 -0.73 36.42
C ILE A 110 -38.33 -1.56 35.25
N LEU A 111 -38.97 -2.69 35.54
CA LEU A 111 -39.75 -3.45 34.56
C LEU A 111 -41.22 -3.11 34.70
N PHE A 112 -41.89 -2.77 33.60
CA PHE A 112 -43.31 -2.39 33.61
C PHE A 112 -44.08 -2.98 32.42
N THR A 113 -45.39 -3.13 32.59
CA THR A 113 -46.31 -3.39 31.47
C THR A 113 -47.30 -2.26 31.29
N LEU A 114 -47.76 -2.05 30.06
CA LEU A 114 -48.79 -1.07 29.72
C LEU A 114 -50.04 -1.79 29.19
N PRO A 115 -51.24 -1.21 29.38
CA PRO A 115 -52.48 -1.77 28.85
C PRO A 115 -52.60 -1.62 27.34
N ALA A 116 -51.87 -0.67 26.73
CA ALA A 116 -51.81 -0.43 25.30
C ALA A 116 -50.44 0.17 24.92
N LEU A 117 -50.06 0.09 23.66
CA LEU A 117 -48.84 0.74 23.16
C LEU A 117 -48.94 2.26 23.34
N VAL A 118 -47.90 2.87 23.89
CA VAL A 118 -47.77 4.32 24.04
C VAL A 118 -46.70 4.79 23.05
N SER A 119 -46.91 5.96 22.44
CA SER A 119 -45.91 6.57 21.55
C SER A 119 -44.59 6.79 22.26
N GLN A 120 -43.47 6.62 21.56
CA GLN A 120 -42.13 6.86 22.08
C GLN A 120 -41.92 8.29 22.62
N GLU A 121 -42.49 9.30 21.95
CA GLU A 121 -42.54 10.70 22.43
C GLU A 121 -43.11 10.80 23.85
N LYS A 122 -44.29 10.23 24.04
CA LYS A 122 -44.96 10.26 25.33
C LYS A 122 -44.21 9.48 26.41
N LEU A 123 -43.59 8.35 26.07
CA LEU A 123 -42.77 7.59 27.01
C LEU A 123 -41.52 8.37 27.44
N LEU A 124 -40.85 9.03 26.51
CA LEU A 124 -39.69 9.87 26.83
C LEU A 124 -40.09 11.03 27.74
N GLU A 125 -41.18 11.74 27.43
CA GLU A 125 -41.70 12.81 28.29
C GLU A 125 -41.93 12.32 29.73
N LEU A 126 -42.55 11.15 29.90
CA LEU A 126 -42.83 10.58 31.20
C LEU A 126 -41.55 10.16 31.94
N VAL A 127 -40.56 9.60 31.24
CA VAL A 127 -39.26 9.22 31.82
C VAL A 127 -38.46 10.46 32.22
N VAL A 128 -38.46 11.52 31.41
CA VAL A 128 -37.82 12.79 31.74
C VAL A 128 -38.52 13.47 32.92
N ALA A 129 -39.86 13.48 32.95
CA ALA A 129 -40.62 14.01 34.07
C ALA A 129 -40.36 13.23 35.37
N LEU A 130 -40.30 11.90 35.30
CA LEU A 130 -39.93 11.03 36.41
C LEU A 130 -38.52 11.35 36.91
N ARG A 131 -37.55 11.46 36.01
CA ARG A 131 -36.14 11.80 36.32
C ARG A 131 -36.03 13.14 37.05
N LEU A 132 -36.68 14.19 36.53
CA LEU A 132 -36.69 15.52 37.15
C LEU A 132 -37.35 15.48 38.53
N ALA A 133 -38.49 14.80 38.66
CA ALA A 133 -39.18 14.68 39.93
C ALA A 133 -38.41 13.88 40.99
N ILE A 134 -37.57 12.91 40.57
CA ILE A 134 -36.65 12.19 41.45
C ILE A 134 -35.48 13.13 41.82
N LYS A 135 -34.85 13.79 40.84
CA LYS A 135 -33.77 14.76 41.07
C LYS A 135 -34.18 15.80 42.10
N ASP A 136 -35.31 16.49 41.90
CA ASP A 136 -35.78 17.56 42.79
C ASP A 136 -36.04 17.09 44.23
N SER A 137 -36.49 15.85 44.39
CA SER A 137 -36.77 15.25 45.70
C SER A 137 -35.49 14.92 46.47
N LEU A 138 -34.45 14.52 45.74
CA LEU A 138 -33.19 14.04 46.30
C LEU A 138 -32.14 15.14 46.42
N ASN A 139 -32.22 16.19 45.58
CA ASN A 139 -31.21 17.24 45.51
C ASN A 139 -30.92 17.92 46.86
N PRO A 140 -31.92 18.24 47.72
CA PRO A 140 -31.65 18.86 49.02
C PRO A 140 -30.83 17.98 49.97
N GLU A 141 -31.10 16.67 49.99
CA GLU A 141 -30.36 15.71 50.81
C GLU A 141 -28.99 15.39 50.19
N PHE A 142 -28.91 15.28 48.86
CA PHE A 142 -27.68 15.02 48.14
C PHE A 142 -26.70 16.20 48.19
N LEU A 143 -27.18 17.44 48.03
CA LEU A 143 -26.37 18.65 48.16
C LEU A 143 -25.82 18.81 49.58
N ARG A 144 -26.61 18.45 50.60
CA ARG A 144 -26.16 18.42 52.00
C ARG A 144 -25.07 17.37 52.25
N LEU A 145 -25.16 16.23 51.59
CA LEU A 145 -24.20 15.13 51.76
C LEU A 145 -22.92 15.40 50.96
N VAL A 146 -23.02 15.72 49.66
CA VAL A 146 -21.94 15.70 48.66
C VAL A 146 -21.43 17.11 48.29
N GLY A 147 -22.18 18.17 48.59
CA GLY A 147 -21.80 19.55 48.25
C GLY A 147 -21.92 19.90 46.75
N LYS A 148 -22.46 18.98 45.94
CA LYS A 148 -22.79 19.18 44.52
C LYS A 148 -24.25 18.81 44.27
N GLU A 149 -24.83 19.32 43.18
CA GLU A 149 -26.13 18.85 42.72
C GLU A 149 -26.09 17.38 42.28
N LEU A 150 -27.20 16.69 42.47
CA LEU A 150 -27.42 15.35 41.95
C LEU A 150 -27.67 15.41 40.44
N GLU A 151 -26.86 14.68 39.69
CA GLU A 151 -27.09 14.41 38.28
C GLU A 151 -27.63 12.99 38.11
N LEU A 152 -28.75 12.89 37.38
CA LEU A 152 -29.39 11.62 37.06
C LEU A 152 -29.53 11.49 35.55
N HIS A 153 -29.30 10.29 35.07
CA HIS A 153 -29.58 9.88 33.70
C HIS A 153 -30.74 8.91 33.71
N ALA A 154 -31.68 9.04 32.76
CA ALA A 154 -32.80 8.12 32.67
C ALA A 154 -33.18 7.88 31.21
N GLY A 155 -33.44 6.63 30.87
CA GLY A 155 -33.85 6.20 29.54
C GLY A 155 -34.82 5.04 29.63
N TYR A 156 -35.41 4.66 28.51
CA TYR A 156 -36.39 3.57 28.47
C TYR A 156 -36.21 2.71 27.23
N ALA A 157 -36.79 1.52 27.21
CA ALA A 157 -36.88 0.70 26.02
C ALA A 157 -38.14 -0.17 26.11
N MET A 158 -38.80 -0.41 24.97
CA MET A 158 -39.87 -1.39 24.88
C MET A 158 -39.28 -2.73 24.45
N ILE A 159 -39.80 -3.83 25.01
CA ILE A 159 -39.33 -5.18 24.73
C ILE A 159 -40.20 -5.78 23.61
N GLU A 160 -39.57 -6.19 22.52
CA GLU A 160 -40.24 -6.83 21.39
C GLU A 160 -40.77 -8.24 21.75
N THR A 161 -42.08 -8.43 21.62
CA THR A 161 -42.76 -9.71 21.92
C THR A 161 -42.55 -10.76 20.82
N ASP A 162 -42.52 -10.34 19.55
CA ASP A 162 -42.60 -11.24 18.36
C ASP A 162 -41.25 -11.79 17.85
N SER A 163 -40.15 -11.63 18.60
CA SER A 163 -38.85 -12.17 18.19
C SER A 163 -38.59 -13.59 18.74
N ASP A 164 -37.98 -14.47 17.93
CA ASP A 164 -37.53 -15.83 18.30
C ASP A 164 -36.33 -15.84 19.28
N LEU A 165 -35.93 -14.66 19.76
CA LEU A 165 -34.80 -14.50 20.67
C LEU A 165 -35.15 -15.01 22.07
N LYS A 166 -34.15 -15.55 22.78
CA LYS A 166 -34.30 -15.92 24.18
C LYS A 166 -34.57 -14.69 25.05
N THR A 167 -35.33 -14.85 26.14
CA THR A 167 -35.76 -13.76 27.01
C THR A 167 -34.59 -12.95 27.59
N GLU A 168 -33.47 -13.61 27.89
CA GLU A 168 -32.26 -12.94 28.38
C GLU A 168 -31.66 -11.99 27.33
N VAL A 169 -31.73 -12.38 26.05
CA VAL A 169 -31.25 -11.57 24.93
C VAL A 169 -32.17 -10.37 24.74
N LYS A 170 -33.49 -10.56 24.84
CA LYS A 170 -34.48 -9.47 24.78
C LYS A 170 -34.25 -8.44 25.90
N LEU A 171 -34.06 -8.90 27.13
CA LEU A 171 -33.76 -8.03 28.27
C LEU A 171 -32.45 -7.28 28.09
N TYR A 172 -31.41 -7.98 27.62
CA TYR A 172 -30.10 -7.37 27.36
C TYR A 172 -30.16 -6.27 26.30
N MET A 173 -30.85 -6.51 25.17
CA MET A 173 -31.02 -5.52 24.10
C MET A 173 -31.78 -4.29 24.59
N ALA A 174 -32.89 -4.49 25.30
CA ALA A 174 -33.67 -3.40 25.87
C ALA A 174 -32.85 -2.57 26.87
N LEU A 175 -32.05 -3.23 27.72
CA LEU A 175 -31.18 -2.55 28.67
C LEU A 175 -30.14 -1.66 27.97
N LYS A 176 -29.53 -2.16 26.89
CA LYS A 176 -28.59 -1.37 26.10
C LYS A 176 -29.25 -0.16 25.45
N GLU A 177 -30.46 -0.30 24.93
CA GLU A 177 -31.21 0.81 24.35
C GLU A 177 -31.56 1.86 25.41
N ALA A 178 -32.10 1.45 26.56
CA ALA A 178 -32.43 2.36 27.65
C ALA A 178 -31.19 3.09 28.20
N GLN A 179 -30.03 2.42 28.31
CA GLN A 179 -28.75 3.02 28.70
C GLN A 179 -28.28 4.10 27.71
N LYS A 180 -28.44 3.86 26.39
CA LYS A 180 -28.07 4.85 25.36
C LYS A 180 -28.95 6.09 25.42
N ILE A 181 -30.24 5.94 25.64
CA ILE A 181 -31.16 7.08 25.85
C ILE A 181 -30.77 7.85 27.11
N ALA A 182 -30.49 7.16 28.21
CA ALA A 182 -30.17 7.78 29.50
C ALA A 182 -28.94 8.69 29.42
N ARG A 183 -27.90 8.26 28.71
CA ARG A 183 -26.64 8.99 28.52
C ARG A 183 -26.73 10.13 27.49
N GLY A 184 -27.94 10.49 27.05
CA GLY A 184 -28.18 11.60 26.14
C GLY A 184 -27.72 11.35 24.70
N THR A 185 -27.45 10.09 24.33
CA THR A 185 -26.97 9.74 22.99
C THR A 185 -28.11 9.52 21.99
N LEU A 186 -29.34 9.26 22.46
CA LEU A 186 -30.53 9.16 21.62
C LEU A 186 -31.52 10.31 21.91
N ASP A 187 -31.61 11.28 21.01
CA ASP A 187 -32.71 12.26 20.93
C ASP A 187 -33.97 11.60 20.31
N LEU A 188 -35.15 12.23 20.44
CA LEU A 188 -36.39 11.80 19.78
C LEU A 188 -36.24 11.63 18.27
N HIS A 189 -35.42 12.51 17.69
CA HIS A 189 -34.99 12.43 16.32
C HIS A 189 -34.26 11.11 16.03
N THR A 190 -33.35 10.68 16.90
CA THR A 190 -32.56 9.43 16.77
C THR A 190 -33.45 8.17 16.89
N LEU A 191 -34.48 8.18 17.73
CA LEU A 191 -35.45 7.07 17.81
C LEU A 191 -36.27 6.93 16.54
N LYS A 192 -36.78 8.04 16.00
CA LYS A 192 -37.51 8.05 14.72
C LYS A 192 -36.62 7.56 13.57
N LEU A 193 -35.37 8.04 13.53
CA LEU A 193 -34.36 7.60 12.57
C LEU A 193 -34.02 6.11 12.73
N THR A 194 -33.97 5.58 13.96
CA THR A 194 -33.71 4.15 14.21
C THR A 194 -34.81 3.27 13.60
N LYS A 195 -36.07 3.69 13.76
CA LYS A 195 -37.21 3.01 13.16
C LYS A 195 -37.17 3.08 11.63
N GLU A 196 -36.98 4.28 11.07
CA GLU A 196 -36.86 4.49 9.62
C GLU A 196 -35.71 3.64 9.04
N PHE A 197 -34.59 3.53 9.75
CA PHE A 197 -33.44 2.75 9.34
C PHE A 197 -33.74 1.24 9.32
N LYS A 198 -34.39 0.72 10.37
CA LYS A 198 -34.82 -0.69 10.42
C LYS A 198 -35.78 -1.01 9.26
N GLU A 199 -36.77 -0.15 8.99
CA GLU A 199 -37.70 -0.29 7.87
C GLU A 199 -36.97 -0.31 6.52
N LEU A 200 -36.01 0.60 6.33
CA LEU A 200 -35.18 0.69 5.14
C LEU A 200 -34.38 -0.60 4.89
N LEU A 201 -33.86 -1.25 5.93
CA LEU A 201 -33.18 -2.54 5.83
C LEU A 201 -34.14 -3.69 5.50
N THR A 202 -35.29 -3.76 6.19
CA THR A 202 -36.31 -4.81 5.98
C THR A 202 -36.90 -4.75 4.57
N GLU A 203 -37.22 -3.56 4.09
CA GLU A 203 -37.74 -3.31 2.73
C GLU A 203 -36.64 -3.31 1.66
N ARG A 204 -35.37 -3.46 2.04
CA ARG A 204 -34.20 -3.48 1.16
C ARG A 204 -34.12 -2.25 0.24
N ARG A 205 -34.45 -1.07 0.77
CA ARG A 205 -34.46 0.22 0.04
C ARG A 205 -33.07 0.85 -0.13
N LEU A 206 -32.01 0.18 0.33
CA LEU A 206 -30.65 0.53 -0.06
C LEU A 206 -30.40 0.11 -1.50
N THR A 207 -29.87 1.04 -2.29
CA THR A 207 -29.48 0.81 -3.68
C THR A 207 -27.96 0.75 -3.78
N VAL A 208 -27.46 0.20 -4.89
CA VAL A 208 -26.03 0.11 -5.17
C VAL A 208 -25.77 0.72 -6.54
N VAL A 209 -24.73 1.54 -6.61
CA VAL A 209 -24.17 2.05 -7.87
C VAL A 209 -22.77 1.49 -8.06
N TYR A 210 -22.31 1.42 -9.31
CA TYR A 210 -21.02 0.84 -9.67
C TYR A 210 -20.08 1.88 -10.25
N GLN A 211 -18.82 1.84 -9.83
CA GLN A 211 -17.74 2.63 -10.43
C GLN A 211 -16.68 1.69 -11.03
N PRO A 212 -16.20 1.93 -12.25
CA PRO A 212 -15.20 1.06 -12.88
C PRO A 212 -13.80 1.36 -12.37
N ILE A 213 -13.02 0.29 -12.20
CA ILE A 213 -11.58 0.32 -11.95
C ILE A 213 -10.88 -0.13 -13.23
N LEU A 214 -10.02 0.73 -13.79
CA LEU A 214 -9.37 0.48 -15.07
C LEU A 214 -7.91 0.06 -14.93
N SER A 215 -7.47 -0.87 -15.76
CA SER A 215 -6.05 -1.16 -15.98
C SER A 215 -5.41 -0.03 -16.75
N PHE A 216 -4.32 0.49 -16.19
CA PHE A 216 -3.49 1.51 -16.83
C PHE A 216 -2.54 0.95 -17.88
N GLN A 217 -2.44 -0.38 -17.97
CA GLN A 217 -1.65 -1.07 -18.98
C GLN A 217 -2.47 -1.35 -20.23
N THR A 218 -3.69 -1.89 -20.07
CA THR A 218 -4.52 -2.34 -21.20
C THR A 218 -5.67 -1.38 -21.52
N GLY A 219 -6.01 -0.48 -20.60
CA GLY A 219 -7.21 0.36 -20.66
C GLY A 219 -8.51 -0.42 -20.43
N GLU A 220 -8.44 -1.71 -20.10
CA GLU A 220 -9.61 -2.55 -19.84
C GLU A 220 -10.09 -2.42 -18.39
N ILE A 221 -11.35 -2.76 -18.14
CA ILE A 221 -11.95 -2.69 -16.82
C ILE A 221 -11.53 -3.94 -16.03
N LEU A 222 -10.76 -3.74 -14.96
CA LEU A 222 -10.42 -4.78 -13.97
C LEU A 222 -11.67 -5.25 -13.23
N GLY A 223 -12.52 -4.31 -12.84
CA GLY A 223 -13.66 -4.62 -12.01
C GLY A 223 -14.50 -3.40 -11.66
N TRP A 224 -15.45 -3.61 -10.77
CA TRP A 224 -16.45 -2.63 -10.38
C TRP A 224 -16.48 -2.51 -8.86
N GLU A 225 -16.33 -1.29 -8.35
CA GLU A 225 -16.60 -1.00 -6.95
C GLU A 225 -18.09 -0.77 -6.74
N ALA A 226 -18.65 -1.52 -5.79
CA ALA A 226 -20.04 -1.42 -5.41
C ALA A 226 -20.21 -0.42 -4.26
N LEU A 227 -20.92 0.67 -4.53
CA LEU A 227 -21.09 1.78 -3.61
C LEU A 227 -22.56 1.87 -3.17
N ALA A 228 -22.80 1.75 -1.87
CA ALA A 228 -24.15 1.85 -1.30
C ALA A 228 -24.71 3.27 -1.39
N ARG A 229 -26.01 3.38 -1.67
CA ARG A 229 -26.76 4.63 -1.73
C ARG A 229 -28.11 4.44 -1.04
N GLY A 230 -28.45 5.34 -0.12
CA GLY A 230 -29.80 5.36 0.45
C GLY A 230 -30.79 6.11 -0.44
N PRO A 231 -32.06 6.13 -0.04
CA PRO A 231 -33.11 6.86 -0.77
C PRO A 231 -32.77 8.35 -0.90
N ALA A 232 -33.00 8.93 -2.08
CA ALA A 232 -32.63 10.31 -2.39
C ALA A 232 -33.31 11.35 -1.48
N ASP A 233 -34.50 11.01 -0.98
CA ASP A 233 -35.37 11.87 -0.16
C ASP A 233 -35.34 11.52 1.33
N SER A 234 -34.36 10.71 1.77
CA SER A 234 -34.20 10.27 3.16
C SER A 234 -32.95 10.89 3.82
N TYR A 235 -32.99 11.00 5.15
CA TYR A 235 -31.82 11.32 5.97
C TYR A 235 -30.64 10.38 5.68
N PHE A 236 -30.94 9.12 5.35
CA PHE A 236 -29.96 8.08 5.05
C PHE A 236 -29.45 8.09 3.61
N ARG A 237 -29.53 9.23 2.89
CA ARG A 237 -29.07 9.31 1.50
C ARG A 237 -27.58 8.97 1.33
N SER A 238 -26.73 9.47 2.23
CA SER A 238 -25.27 9.31 2.15
C SER A 238 -24.80 7.98 2.78
N PRO A 239 -23.86 7.25 2.15
CA PRO A 239 -23.25 6.06 2.76
C PRO A 239 -22.59 6.36 4.11
N ASP A 240 -21.89 7.48 4.27
CA ASP A 240 -21.22 7.82 5.54
C ASP A 240 -22.23 7.89 6.70
N VAL A 241 -23.41 8.48 6.44
CA VAL A 241 -24.50 8.59 7.41
C VAL A 241 -25.11 7.22 7.68
N ILE A 242 -25.34 6.40 6.65
CA ILE A 242 -25.84 5.02 6.78
C ILE A 242 -24.95 4.20 7.71
N PHE A 243 -23.64 4.14 7.43
CA PHE A 243 -22.72 3.26 8.14
C PHE A 243 -22.37 3.78 9.54
N SER A 244 -22.20 5.10 9.71
CA SER A 244 -22.00 5.71 11.04
C SER A 244 -23.20 5.44 11.96
N PHE A 245 -24.41 5.63 11.43
CA PHE A 245 -25.64 5.37 12.17
C PHE A 245 -25.80 3.87 12.48
N ALA A 246 -25.55 3.00 11.50
CA ALA A 246 -25.60 1.55 11.68
C ALA A 246 -24.62 1.06 12.76
N GLU A 247 -23.40 1.62 12.82
CA GLU A 247 -22.44 1.31 13.87
C GLU A 247 -22.95 1.78 15.24
N GLU A 248 -23.48 3.00 15.32
CA GLU A 248 -24.00 3.59 16.57
C GLU A 248 -25.15 2.75 17.17
N ILE A 249 -26.07 2.27 16.35
CA ILE A 249 -27.21 1.46 16.80
C ILE A 249 -26.92 -0.05 16.84
N GLY A 250 -25.75 -0.50 16.36
CA GLY A 250 -25.36 -1.91 16.38
C GLY A 250 -26.01 -2.77 15.28
N LEU A 251 -26.41 -2.16 14.15
CA LEU A 251 -26.98 -2.84 12.98
C LEU A 251 -26.02 -2.85 11.77
N LEU A 252 -24.72 -2.82 12.03
CA LEU A 252 -23.69 -2.75 10.98
C LEU A 252 -23.71 -3.97 10.06
N TYR A 253 -23.67 -5.20 10.60
CA TYR A 253 -23.71 -6.41 9.77
C TYR A 253 -25.03 -6.58 8.99
N PRO A 254 -26.23 -6.38 9.58
CA PRO A 254 -27.48 -6.35 8.82
C PRO A 254 -27.45 -5.38 7.63
N THR A 255 -26.84 -4.20 7.82
CA THR A 255 -26.68 -3.19 6.77
C THR A 255 -25.76 -3.69 5.66
N GLU A 256 -24.57 -4.20 5.99
CA GLU A 256 -23.64 -4.78 5.00
C GLU A 256 -24.25 -5.93 4.23
N ARG A 257 -25.05 -6.77 4.89
CA ARG A 257 -25.73 -7.90 4.27
C ARG A 257 -26.72 -7.47 3.21
N VAL A 258 -27.51 -6.42 3.46
CA VAL A 258 -28.41 -5.83 2.45
C VAL A 258 -27.61 -5.23 1.30
N CYS A 259 -26.57 -4.45 1.58
CA CYS A 259 -25.71 -3.86 0.54
C CYS A 259 -25.05 -4.93 -0.33
N ARG A 260 -24.51 -5.99 0.28
CA ARG A 260 -23.86 -7.11 -0.40
C ARG A 260 -24.83 -7.88 -1.29
N LEU A 261 -26.04 -8.13 -0.79
CA LEU A 261 -27.11 -8.74 -1.57
C LEU A 261 -27.40 -7.92 -2.83
N GLN A 262 -27.64 -6.62 -2.66
CA GLN A 262 -27.95 -5.72 -3.77
C GLN A 262 -26.78 -5.60 -4.76
N ALA A 263 -25.53 -5.56 -4.27
CA ALA A 263 -24.35 -5.49 -5.12
C ALA A 263 -24.17 -6.76 -5.97
N ILE A 264 -24.38 -7.95 -5.41
CA ILE A 264 -24.23 -9.20 -6.16
C ILE A 264 -25.42 -9.44 -7.09
N SER A 265 -26.65 -9.12 -6.66
CA SER A 265 -27.83 -9.32 -7.50
C SER A 265 -27.88 -8.37 -8.70
N ASN A 266 -27.43 -7.12 -8.51
CA ASN A 266 -27.63 -6.06 -9.50
C ASN A 266 -26.41 -5.86 -10.42
N ILE A 267 -25.30 -6.58 -10.22
CA ILE A 267 -24.11 -6.42 -11.07
C ILE A 267 -24.35 -6.85 -12.52
N ASN A 268 -25.43 -7.59 -12.79
CA ASN A 268 -25.83 -8.10 -14.10
C ASN A 268 -24.69 -8.87 -14.80
N GLY A 269 -24.07 -9.78 -14.05
CA GLY A 269 -22.94 -10.59 -14.50
C GLY A 269 -21.62 -9.82 -14.63
N LEU A 270 -20.54 -10.59 -14.72
CA LEU A 270 -19.18 -10.10 -14.97
C LEU A 270 -18.62 -10.85 -16.17
N VAL A 271 -17.86 -10.16 -17.02
CA VAL A 271 -17.05 -10.88 -18.02
C VAL A 271 -15.95 -11.68 -17.31
N PRO A 272 -15.35 -12.70 -17.96
CA PRO A 272 -14.25 -13.45 -17.37
C PRO A 272 -13.17 -12.54 -16.78
N ASP A 273 -12.65 -12.92 -15.63
CA ASP A 273 -11.61 -12.20 -14.86
C ASP A 273 -11.99 -10.85 -14.24
N GLN A 274 -13.17 -10.29 -14.56
CA GLN A 274 -13.63 -9.09 -13.86
C GLN A 274 -13.93 -9.35 -12.40
N LYS A 275 -13.64 -8.32 -11.59
CA LYS A 275 -13.80 -8.30 -10.16
C LYS A 275 -14.98 -7.43 -9.72
N LEU A 276 -15.55 -7.76 -8.57
CA LEU A 276 -16.51 -6.97 -7.82
C LEU A 276 -15.87 -6.62 -6.48
N PHE A 277 -15.64 -5.34 -6.26
CA PHE A 277 -15.07 -4.82 -5.02
C PHE A 277 -16.19 -4.50 -4.05
N LEU A 278 -16.10 -5.04 -2.84
CA LEU A 278 -17.11 -4.96 -1.79
C LEU A 278 -16.47 -4.49 -0.48
N ASN A 279 -16.95 -3.39 0.05
CA ASN A 279 -16.59 -2.90 1.38
C ASN A 279 -16.99 -3.90 2.48
N VAL A 280 -16.06 -4.18 3.40
CA VAL A 280 -16.29 -5.03 4.58
C VAL A 280 -15.64 -4.43 5.81
N HIS A 281 -16.45 -4.27 6.85
CA HIS A 281 -16.00 -3.81 8.14
C HIS A 281 -15.34 -4.95 8.94
N PRO A 282 -14.15 -4.74 9.54
CA PRO A 282 -13.43 -5.76 10.31
C PRO A 282 -14.24 -6.42 11.44
N ARG A 283 -15.19 -5.68 12.04
CA ARG A 283 -16.01 -6.16 13.16
C ARG A 283 -17.15 -7.09 12.76
N THR A 284 -17.51 -7.14 11.48
CA THR A 284 -18.65 -7.93 10.99
C THR A 284 -18.54 -9.41 11.35
N VAL A 285 -17.33 -9.93 11.44
CA VAL A 285 -17.06 -11.34 11.75
C VAL A 285 -17.34 -11.68 13.21
N SER A 286 -17.27 -10.68 14.08
CA SER A 286 -17.56 -10.81 15.50
C SER A 286 -19.05 -10.67 15.80
N ASP A 287 -19.87 -10.36 14.79
CA ASP A 287 -21.31 -10.18 14.96
C ASP A 287 -21.97 -11.53 15.33
N PRO A 288 -22.78 -11.60 16.41
CA PRO A 288 -23.46 -12.83 16.81
C PRO A 288 -24.39 -13.42 15.75
N THR A 289 -24.88 -12.60 14.83
CA THR A 289 -25.78 -12.99 13.75
C THR A 289 -25.05 -13.36 12.46
N PHE A 290 -23.71 -13.30 12.45
CA PHE A 290 -22.88 -13.67 11.29
C PHE A 290 -23.06 -15.15 10.91
N VAL A 291 -23.55 -15.39 9.69
CA VAL A 291 -23.71 -16.75 9.15
C VAL A 291 -22.60 -17.07 8.17
N LYS A 292 -21.81 -18.10 8.48
CA LYS A 292 -20.75 -18.60 7.59
C LYS A 292 -21.34 -19.14 6.29
N GLY A 293 -20.76 -18.75 5.15
CA GLY A 293 -21.11 -19.28 3.83
C GLY A 293 -22.28 -18.59 3.13
N GLU A 294 -22.93 -17.60 3.75
CA GLU A 294 -24.05 -16.87 3.12
C GLU A 294 -23.62 -16.16 1.83
N THR A 295 -22.49 -15.45 1.85
CA THR A 295 -21.93 -14.80 0.65
C THR A 295 -21.63 -15.80 -0.46
N LEU A 296 -21.14 -17.00 -0.12
CA LEU A 296 -20.83 -18.04 -1.11
C LEU A 296 -22.11 -18.54 -1.80
N GLY A 297 -23.16 -18.83 -1.02
CA GLY A 297 -24.45 -19.24 -1.57
C GLY A 297 -25.06 -18.15 -2.47
N LEU A 298 -24.91 -16.88 -2.08
CA LEU A 298 -25.36 -15.75 -2.88
C LEU A 298 -24.58 -15.64 -4.21
N LEU A 299 -23.25 -15.79 -4.19
CA LEU A 299 -22.46 -15.77 -5.43
C LEU A 299 -22.85 -16.90 -6.38
N GLN A 300 -23.04 -18.12 -5.84
CA GLN A 300 -23.47 -19.28 -6.63
C GLN A 300 -24.83 -19.05 -7.29
N ALA A 301 -25.79 -18.44 -6.58
CA ALA A 301 -27.12 -18.14 -7.12
C ALA A 301 -27.09 -17.20 -8.33
N TYR A 302 -26.06 -16.35 -8.44
CA TYR A 302 -25.88 -15.39 -9.55
C TYR A 302 -24.72 -15.77 -10.50
N GLY A 303 -24.26 -17.03 -10.45
CA GLY A 303 -23.24 -17.53 -11.37
C GLY A 303 -21.83 -16.94 -11.17
N LEU A 304 -21.55 -16.40 -9.98
CA LEU A 304 -20.24 -15.86 -9.61
C LEU A 304 -19.48 -16.84 -8.72
N THR A 305 -18.16 -16.69 -8.69
CA THR A 305 -17.26 -17.44 -7.81
C THR A 305 -16.58 -16.51 -6.81
N PRO A 306 -16.04 -17.02 -5.70
CA PRO A 306 -15.27 -16.22 -4.74
C PRO A 306 -14.12 -15.44 -5.38
N ARG A 307 -13.51 -15.97 -6.46
CA ARG A 307 -12.43 -15.32 -7.21
C ARG A 307 -12.87 -14.04 -7.91
N ASN A 308 -14.18 -13.84 -8.12
CA ASN A 308 -14.72 -12.61 -8.67
C ASN A 308 -14.85 -11.50 -7.62
N VAL A 309 -14.63 -11.77 -6.33
CA VAL A 309 -14.88 -10.80 -5.26
C VAL A 309 -13.58 -10.38 -4.59
N VAL A 310 -13.43 -9.06 -4.44
CA VAL A 310 -12.37 -8.42 -3.65
C VAL A 310 -13.02 -7.73 -2.46
N PHE A 311 -12.62 -8.09 -1.24
CA PHE A 311 -13.10 -7.41 -0.04
C PHE A 311 -12.19 -6.24 0.30
N GLU A 312 -12.79 -5.06 0.43
CA GLU A 312 -12.10 -3.82 0.80
C GLU A 312 -12.16 -3.60 2.30
N ILE A 313 -11.00 -3.31 2.88
CA ILE A 313 -10.84 -3.06 4.30
C ILE A 313 -10.26 -1.66 4.46
N THR A 314 -11.04 -0.76 5.03
CA THR A 314 -10.66 0.63 5.28
C THR A 314 -9.59 0.75 6.38
N GLU A 315 -8.53 1.53 6.16
CA GLU A 315 -7.48 1.81 7.16
C GLU A 315 -7.99 2.65 8.35
N ARG A 316 -9.00 3.51 8.13
CA ARG A 316 -9.44 4.54 9.09
C ARG A 316 -10.02 3.98 10.40
N HIS A 317 -10.49 2.75 10.41
CA HIS A 317 -11.03 2.12 11.61
C HIS A 317 -9.89 1.43 12.38
N SER A 318 -9.56 1.91 13.59
CA SER A 318 -8.50 1.31 14.41
C SER A 318 -8.75 -0.18 14.65
N ILE A 319 -7.96 -1.03 13.99
CA ILE A 319 -7.99 -2.48 14.18
C ILE A 319 -7.41 -2.77 15.56
N LYS A 320 -8.28 -2.99 16.55
CA LYS A 320 -7.88 -3.31 17.92
C LYS A 320 -7.33 -4.74 18.08
N ASP A 321 -7.74 -5.66 17.19
CA ASP A 321 -7.33 -7.07 17.20
C ASP A 321 -6.98 -7.55 15.79
N TYR A 322 -5.71 -7.37 15.41
CA TYR A 322 -5.17 -7.86 14.15
C TYR A 322 -5.17 -9.39 14.05
N GLY A 323 -5.15 -10.11 15.19
CA GLY A 323 -5.18 -11.57 15.21
C GLY A 323 -6.52 -12.12 14.73
N LEU A 324 -7.63 -11.53 15.20
CA LEU A 324 -8.96 -11.88 14.72
C LEU A 324 -9.18 -11.49 13.25
N LEU A 325 -8.72 -10.30 12.86
CA LEU A 325 -8.78 -9.86 11.47
C LEU A 325 -8.03 -10.83 10.55
N LYS A 326 -6.78 -11.16 10.88
CA LYS A 326 -5.96 -12.10 10.10
C LYS A 326 -6.63 -13.45 9.90
N ARG A 327 -7.15 -14.07 10.98
CA ARG A 327 -7.87 -15.36 10.90
C ARG A 327 -9.10 -15.27 9.99
N THR A 328 -9.79 -14.14 10.01
CA THR A 328 -10.94 -13.90 9.14
C THR A 328 -10.51 -13.83 7.69
N LEU A 329 -9.50 -13.01 7.39
CA LEU A 329 -9.03 -12.84 6.02
C LEU A 329 -8.44 -14.12 5.45
N GLU A 330 -7.73 -14.91 6.27
CA GLU A 330 -7.30 -16.26 5.90
C GLU A 330 -8.50 -17.17 5.60
N HIS A 331 -9.58 -17.09 6.38
CA HIS A 331 -10.81 -17.83 6.10
C HIS A 331 -11.47 -17.45 4.76
N TYR A 332 -11.47 -16.17 4.40
CA TYR A 332 -11.96 -15.72 3.09
C TYR A 332 -10.99 -16.11 1.95
N ARG A 333 -9.69 -15.94 2.13
CA ARG A 333 -8.69 -16.37 1.13
C ARG A 333 -8.75 -17.86 0.84
N ASN A 334 -8.96 -18.69 1.86
CA ASN A 334 -9.12 -20.14 1.69
C ASN A 334 -10.36 -20.52 0.87
N GLN A 335 -11.36 -19.64 0.76
CA GLN A 335 -12.52 -19.82 -0.12
C GLN A 335 -12.28 -19.26 -1.53
N GLY A 336 -11.18 -18.54 -1.75
CA GLY A 336 -10.80 -17.96 -3.04
C GLY A 336 -11.13 -16.48 -3.20
N TYR A 337 -11.57 -15.78 -2.14
CA TYR A 337 -11.73 -14.33 -2.14
C TYR A 337 -10.38 -13.62 -2.13
N GLN A 338 -10.35 -12.42 -2.70
CA GLN A 338 -9.20 -11.51 -2.64
C GLN A 338 -9.47 -10.36 -1.66
N VAL A 339 -8.43 -9.64 -1.26
CA VAL A 339 -8.49 -8.57 -0.27
C VAL A 339 -7.80 -7.32 -0.82
N ALA A 340 -8.40 -6.17 -0.57
CA ALA A 340 -7.84 -4.86 -0.78
C ALA A 340 -7.77 -4.08 0.54
N VAL A 341 -6.73 -3.27 0.71
CA VAL A 341 -6.68 -2.26 1.77
C VAL A 341 -7.02 -0.90 1.16
N ASP A 342 -7.99 -0.21 1.76
CA ASP A 342 -8.57 1.03 1.28
C ASP A 342 -8.16 2.26 2.11
N ASP A 343 -8.29 3.45 1.52
CA ASP A 343 -7.90 4.76 2.09
C ASP A 343 -6.41 4.87 2.51
N VAL A 344 -5.50 4.17 1.82
CA VAL A 344 -4.07 4.21 2.20
C VAL A 344 -3.49 5.61 2.01
N GLY A 345 -2.99 6.18 3.09
CA GLY A 345 -2.38 7.52 3.12
C GLY A 345 -3.21 8.62 3.77
N ALA A 346 -4.48 8.33 4.13
CA ALA A 346 -5.31 9.24 4.93
C ALA A 346 -5.05 9.16 6.45
N GLY A 347 -4.32 8.13 6.92
CA GLY A 347 -4.07 7.84 8.34
C GLY A 347 -2.62 7.50 8.68
N PHE A 348 -2.35 7.25 9.98
CA PHE A 348 -1.01 7.00 10.52
C PHE A 348 -0.58 5.51 10.50
N SER A 349 -1.40 4.56 10.02
CA SER A 349 -1.19 3.11 10.23
C SER A 349 -1.22 2.24 8.96
N GLY A 350 -1.21 2.84 7.77
CA GLY A 350 -1.41 2.14 6.49
C GLY A 350 -0.31 1.15 6.16
N LEU A 351 0.94 1.54 6.36
CA LEU A 351 2.09 0.67 6.09
C LEU A 351 2.10 -0.57 6.98
N TYR A 352 1.73 -0.42 8.25
CA TYR A 352 1.63 -1.54 9.18
C TYR A 352 0.48 -2.48 8.79
N SER A 353 -0.69 -1.92 8.45
CA SER A 353 -1.85 -2.69 7.99
C SER A 353 -1.54 -3.49 6.73
N ILE A 354 -0.85 -2.89 5.76
CA ILE A 354 -0.41 -3.57 4.52
C ILE A 354 0.53 -4.74 4.86
N ALA A 355 1.49 -4.55 5.77
CA ALA A 355 2.44 -5.60 6.14
C ALA A 355 1.79 -6.80 6.84
N GLU A 356 0.79 -6.55 7.70
CA GLU A 356 0.06 -7.60 8.43
C GLU A 356 -1.00 -8.30 7.56
N ILE A 357 -1.76 -7.53 6.77
CA ILE A 357 -2.87 -8.05 5.94
C ILE A 357 -2.33 -8.74 4.68
N ARG A 358 -1.22 -8.23 4.11
CA ARG A 358 -0.64 -8.64 2.81
C ARG A 358 -1.70 -8.72 1.70
N PRO A 359 -2.37 -7.61 1.36
CA PRO A 359 -3.48 -7.63 0.42
C PRO A 359 -3.03 -7.89 -1.02
N GLU A 360 -3.95 -8.34 -1.87
CA GLU A 360 -3.72 -8.43 -3.31
C GLU A 360 -3.75 -7.04 -3.96
N PHE A 361 -4.53 -6.11 -3.40
CA PHE A 361 -4.65 -4.72 -3.88
C PHE A 361 -4.44 -3.69 -2.76
N ILE A 362 -3.79 -2.59 -3.10
CA ILE A 362 -3.65 -1.39 -2.26
C ILE A 362 -4.35 -0.25 -2.98
N LYS A 363 -5.36 0.36 -2.36
CA LYS A 363 -6.05 1.54 -2.90
C LYS A 363 -5.48 2.79 -2.22
N ILE A 364 -4.93 3.70 -3.02
CA ILE A 364 -4.33 4.96 -2.58
C ILE A 364 -5.41 6.01 -2.51
N ASP A 365 -5.57 6.62 -1.33
CA ASP A 365 -6.58 7.63 -1.06
C ASP A 365 -6.44 8.85 -1.98
N MET A 366 -7.57 9.46 -2.33
CA MET A 366 -7.65 10.67 -3.14
C MET A 366 -6.76 11.82 -2.60
N ALA A 367 -6.54 11.93 -1.29
CA ALA A 367 -5.69 12.95 -0.69
C ALA A 367 -4.23 12.91 -1.17
N LEU A 368 -3.75 11.73 -1.58
CA LEU A 368 -2.43 11.53 -2.19
C LEU A 368 -2.45 11.66 -3.72
N VAL A 369 -3.59 11.41 -4.36
CA VAL A 369 -3.76 11.47 -5.82
C VAL A 369 -4.07 12.89 -6.32
N ARG A 370 -4.84 13.66 -5.55
CA ARG A 370 -5.26 15.01 -5.92
C ARG A 370 -4.04 15.91 -6.17
N ASP A 371 -4.03 16.66 -7.26
CA ASP A 371 -2.95 17.58 -7.67
C ASP A 371 -1.54 16.94 -7.68
N ILE A 372 -1.44 15.61 -7.85
CA ILE A 372 -0.16 14.88 -7.80
C ILE A 372 0.82 15.33 -8.90
N ASP A 373 0.30 15.81 -10.03
CA ASP A 373 1.08 16.39 -11.13
C ASP A 373 1.93 17.58 -10.65
N SER A 374 1.35 18.46 -9.84
CA SER A 374 2.03 19.67 -9.34
C SER A 374 2.75 19.46 -8.00
N ASN A 375 2.42 18.41 -7.24
CA ASN A 375 2.93 18.20 -5.89
C ASN A 375 4.03 17.11 -5.81
N PRO A 376 5.33 17.50 -5.69
CA PRO A 376 6.44 16.54 -5.63
C PRO A 376 6.46 15.69 -4.36
N ALA A 377 5.91 16.18 -3.24
CA ALA A 377 5.84 15.41 -2.00
C ALA A 377 4.84 14.25 -2.13
N ARG A 378 3.66 14.51 -2.71
CA ARG A 378 2.68 13.47 -3.02
C ARG A 378 3.26 12.42 -3.97
N ARG A 379 3.99 12.84 -5.01
CA ARG A 379 4.70 11.92 -5.92
C ARG A 379 5.68 11.01 -5.18
N ALA A 380 6.54 11.58 -4.35
CA ALA A 380 7.52 10.81 -3.58
C ALA A 380 6.85 9.79 -2.63
N VAL A 381 5.73 10.15 -1.99
CA VAL A 381 4.97 9.22 -1.13
C VAL A 381 4.39 8.07 -1.96
N VAL A 382 3.77 8.37 -3.10
CA VAL A 382 3.20 7.34 -3.98
C VAL A 382 4.30 6.45 -4.60
N GLU A 383 5.48 6.99 -4.94
CA GLU A 383 6.64 6.20 -5.38
C GLU A 383 7.15 5.24 -4.29
N ALA A 384 7.21 5.70 -3.04
CA ALA A 384 7.57 4.86 -1.91
C ALA A 384 6.54 3.73 -1.70
N LEU A 385 5.24 4.04 -1.82
CA LEU A 385 4.16 3.06 -1.75
C LEU A 385 4.24 2.04 -2.89
N MET A 386 4.54 2.48 -4.12
CA MET A 386 4.74 1.59 -5.27
C MET A 386 5.94 0.65 -5.07
N THR A 387 7.03 1.16 -4.50
CA THR A 387 8.20 0.35 -4.15
C THR A 387 7.86 -0.70 -3.11
N LEU A 388 7.10 -0.32 -2.08
CA LEU A 388 6.62 -1.26 -1.06
C LEU A 388 5.68 -2.32 -1.66
N ALA A 389 4.70 -1.89 -2.46
CA ALA A 389 3.74 -2.77 -3.10
C ALA A 389 4.45 -3.81 -3.98
N SER A 390 5.44 -3.40 -4.77
CA SER A 390 6.28 -4.30 -5.57
C SER A 390 7.01 -5.34 -4.71
N LYS A 391 7.64 -4.93 -3.61
CA LYS A 391 8.31 -5.87 -2.68
C LYS A 391 7.36 -6.86 -2.00
N LEU A 392 6.09 -6.49 -1.86
CA LEU A 392 5.05 -7.32 -1.23
C LEU A 392 4.18 -8.04 -2.26
N ASN A 393 4.47 -7.94 -3.56
CA ASN A 393 3.66 -8.47 -4.66
C ASN A 393 2.19 -7.99 -4.64
N CYS A 394 1.97 -6.74 -4.22
CA CYS A 394 0.66 -6.10 -4.20
C CYS A 394 0.46 -5.26 -5.47
N LEU A 395 -0.77 -5.24 -5.99
CA LEU A 395 -1.18 -4.33 -7.06
C LEU A 395 -1.72 -3.03 -6.48
N VAL A 396 -1.58 -1.92 -7.20
CA VAL A 396 -1.92 -0.58 -6.69
C VAL A 396 -3.03 0.05 -7.53
N ILE A 397 -4.04 0.60 -6.85
CA ILE A 397 -5.19 1.28 -7.42
C ILE A 397 -5.14 2.74 -6.94
N ALA A 398 -5.08 3.71 -7.84
CA ALA A 398 -5.18 5.13 -7.49
C ALA A 398 -6.62 5.60 -7.51
N GLU A 399 -7.07 6.27 -6.45
CA GLU A 399 -8.45 6.74 -6.31
C GLU A 399 -8.62 8.25 -6.52
N GLY A 400 -9.85 8.66 -6.83
CA GLY A 400 -10.23 10.07 -6.87
C GLY A 400 -9.57 10.85 -8.01
N ILE A 401 -9.28 10.19 -9.14
CA ILE A 401 -8.73 10.84 -10.33
C ILE A 401 -9.79 11.72 -10.97
N GLU A 402 -9.53 13.03 -11.03
CA GLU A 402 -10.49 14.00 -11.56
C GLU A 402 -9.97 14.78 -12.77
N THR A 403 -8.65 14.88 -12.94
CA THR A 403 -8.04 15.64 -14.04
C THR A 403 -7.13 14.78 -14.93
N GLN A 404 -7.00 15.17 -16.20
CA GLN A 404 -6.13 14.46 -17.15
C GLN A 404 -4.66 14.48 -16.71
N ASN A 405 -4.19 15.56 -16.09
CA ASN A 405 -2.82 15.66 -15.60
C ASN A 405 -2.52 14.68 -14.45
N GLU A 406 -3.47 14.51 -13.53
CA GLU A 406 -3.38 13.48 -12.48
C GLU A 406 -3.27 12.09 -13.12
N LEU A 407 -4.14 11.77 -14.09
CA LEU A 407 -4.09 10.49 -14.81
C LEU A 407 -2.73 10.28 -15.49
N ASP A 408 -2.24 11.26 -16.24
CA ASP A 408 -0.98 11.17 -16.99
C ASP A 408 0.22 11.00 -16.06
N THR A 409 0.19 11.68 -14.91
CA THR A 409 1.22 11.52 -13.87
C THR A 409 1.20 10.11 -13.30
N LEU A 410 0.03 9.57 -12.94
CA LEU A 410 -0.10 8.21 -12.40
C LEU A 410 0.29 7.14 -13.43
N LEU A 411 -0.02 7.35 -14.72
CA LEU A 411 0.42 6.49 -15.82
C LEU A 411 1.96 6.50 -15.96
N ALA A 412 2.58 7.68 -15.88
CA ALA A 412 4.03 7.83 -15.96
C ALA A 412 4.74 7.17 -14.77
N MET A 413 4.16 7.27 -13.57
CA MET A 413 4.65 6.63 -12.34
C MET A 413 4.48 5.10 -12.35
N GLY A 414 3.78 4.53 -13.33
CA GLY A 414 3.60 3.08 -13.46
C GLY A 414 2.56 2.49 -12.51
N ILE A 415 1.59 3.28 -12.06
CA ILE A 415 0.44 2.78 -11.30
C ILE A 415 -0.31 1.72 -12.12
N HIS A 416 -0.74 0.63 -11.47
CA HIS A 416 -1.32 -0.52 -12.15
C HIS A 416 -2.77 -0.28 -12.58
N TYR A 417 -3.58 0.31 -11.70
CA TYR A 417 -5.00 0.56 -11.92
C TYR A 417 -5.42 1.93 -11.37
N GLY A 418 -6.56 2.43 -11.83
CA GLY A 418 -7.13 3.63 -11.24
C GLY A 418 -8.63 3.78 -11.40
N GLN A 419 -9.19 4.62 -10.55
CA GLN A 419 -10.60 4.99 -10.51
C GLN A 419 -10.77 6.47 -10.17
N GLY A 420 -11.86 7.06 -10.65
CA GLY A 420 -12.16 8.47 -10.42
C GLY A 420 -13.20 9.03 -11.39
N TYR A 421 -13.69 10.24 -11.11
CA TYR A 421 -14.75 10.87 -11.89
C TYR A 421 -14.33 11.23 -13.32
N LEU A 422 -13.02 11.40 -13.57
CA LEU A 422 -12.51 11.54 -14.93
C LEU A 422 -12.79 10.31 -15.78
N LEU A 423 -12.65 9.11 -15.19
CA LEU A 423 -12.79 7.84 -15.89
C LEU A 423 -14.27 7.48 -16.07
N ALA A 424 -15.02 7.47 -14.96
CA ALA A 424 -16.47 7.40 -14.94
C ALA A 424 -16.99 7.72 -13.53
N ARG A 425 -18.15 8.37 -13.45
CA ARG A 425 -18.87 8.56 -12.19
C ARG A 425 -19.64 7.30 -11.79
N PRO A 426 -19.81 7.02 -10.49
CA PRO A 426 -20.65 5.90 -10.03
C PRO A 426 -22.07 5.99 -10.59
N ALA A 427 -22.57 4.90 -11.17
CA ALA A 427 -23.92 4.86 -11.72
C ALA A 427 -24.54 3.45 -11.66
N PHE A 428 -25.87 3.40 -11.80
CA PHE A 428 -26.61 2.18 -12.03
C PHE A 428 -27.62 2.41 -13.19
N PRO A 429 -27.66 1.55 -14.23
CA PRO A 429 -26.76 0.42 -14.51
C PRO A 429 -25.29 0.83 -14.66
N LYS A 430 -24.38 -0.15 -14.75
CA LYS A 430 -22.92 0.07 -14.86
C LYS A 430 -22.59 1.14 -15.93
N PRO A 431 -21.88 2.22 -15.59
CA PRO A 431 -21.59 3.30 -16.53
C PRO A 431 -20.61 2.83 -17.63
N PRO A 432 -20.75 3.32 -18.87
CA PRO A 432 -19.72 3.13 -19.88
C PRO A 432 -18.48 3.99 -19.55
N VAL A 433 -17.30 3.50 -19.91
CA VAL A 433 -16.07 4.30 -19.82
C VAL A 433 -15.86 5.10 -21.11
N VAL A 434 -15.33 6.32 -20.99
CA VAL A 434 -15.10 7.21 -22.13
C VAL A 434 -14.03 6.63 -23.07
N GLY A 435 -14.42 6.25 -24.29
CA GLY A 435 -13.52 5.58 -25.25
C GLY A 435 -12.25 6.36 -25.62
N LYS A 436 -12.30 7.71 -25.63
CA LYS A 436 -11.13 8.57 -25.86
C LYS A 436 -10.06 8.42 -24.75
N LEU A 437 -10.49 8.27 -23.50
CA LEU A 437 -9.61 8.06 -22.34
C LEU A 437 -8.99 6.66 -22.38
N VAL A 438 -9.77 5.63 -22.72
CA VAL A 438 -9.23 4.26 -22.93
C VAL A 438 -8.17 4.25 -24.04
N ALA A 439 -8.42 4.95 -25.16
CA ALA A 439 -7.45 5.08 -26.24
C ALA A 439 -6.20 5.88 -25.82
N HIS A 440 -6.33 6.84 -24.91
CA HIS A 440 -5.20 7.56 -24.31
C HIS A 440 -4.37 6.65 -23.41
N ILE A 441 -5.02 5.93 -22.48
CA ILE A 441 -4.39 4.93 -21.61
C ILE A 441 -3.66 3.88 -22.45
N ARG A 442 -4.27 3.34 -23.51
CA ARG A 442 -3.63 2.37 -24.41
C ARG A 442 -2.44 2.94 -25.16
N ARG A 443 -2.50 4.20 -25.60
CA ARG A 443 -1.36 4.86 -26.29
C ARG A 443 -0.19 5.10 -25.33
N GLN A 444 -0.46 5.48 -24.10
CA GLN A 444 0.57 5.69 -23.08
C GLN A 444 1.09 4.37 -22.50
N GLY A 445 0.20 3.41 -22.21
CA GLY A 445 0.51 2.05 -21.79
C GLY A 445 1.26 1.26 -22.87
N GLY A 446 0.95 1.48 -24.15
CA GLY A 446 1.69 0.93 -25.30
C GLY A 446 3.06 1.58 -25.51
N ARG A 447 3.21 2.89 -25.22
CA ARG A 447 4.52 3.56 -25.16
C ARG A 447 5.37 3.07 -23.98
N ASN A 448 4.75 2.69 -22.86
CA ASN A 448 5.40 2.00 -21.75
C ASN A 448 5.59 0.49 -21.98
N GLY A 449 4.87 -0.09 -22.94
CA GLY A 449 4.89 -1.51 -23.32
C GLY A 449 6.08 -1.94 -24.16
N ASP A 450 6.85 -0.98 -24.70
CA ASP A 450 8.11 -1.21 -25.42
C ASP A 450 9.36 -1.06 -24.53
N ARG A 451 9.22 -1.00 -23.19
CA ARG A 451 10.33 -1.18 -22.24
C ARG A 451 10.75 -2.67 -22.15
N GLY A 452 11.03 -3.30 -23.30
CA GLY A 452 11.12 -4.76 -23.45
C GLY A 452 12.39 -5.33 -24.08
N TRP A 453 13.46 -4.56 -24.35
CA TRP A 453 14.71 -5.14 -24.88
C TRP A 453 15.31 -6.22 -23.95
N TRP A 454 15.13 -6.10 -22.64
CA TRP A 454 15.60 -7.07 -21.65
C TRP A 454 14.86 -8.42 -21.67
N ARG A 455 13.62 -8.49 -22.19
CA ARG A 455 12.92 -9.78 -22.39
C ARG A 455 13.58 -10.68 -23.45
N GLY A 456 14.64 -10.20 -24.12
CA GLY A 456 15.46 -10.96 -25.06
C GLY A 456 16.87 -11.32 -24.55
N LEU A 457 17.24 -10.97 -23.31
CA LEU A 457 18.53 -11.35 -22.74
C LEU A 457 18.52 -12.84 -22.36
N THR A 458 19.55 -13.55 -22.83
CA THR A 458 19.71 -14.99 -22.63
C THR A 458 20.89 -15.27 -21.71
N ILE A 459 20.96 -16.49 -21.18
CA ILE A 459 22.11 -16.93 -20.39
C ILE A 459 23.41 -16.94 -21.19
N GLY A 460 23.33 -17.12 -22.52
CA GLY A 460 24.46 -17.01 -23.43
C GLY A 460 25.20 -15.68 -23.31
N ASP A 461 24.48 -14.59 -23.04
CA ASP A 461 25.03 -13.23 -22.93
C ASP A 461 25.84 -13.01 -21.64
N LEU A 462 25.72 -13.93 -20.66
CA LEU A 462 26.39 -13.83 -19.35
C LEU A 462 27.55 -14.81 -19.18
N VAL A 463 27.81 -15.63 -20.19
CA VAL A 463 28.81 -16.71 -20.13
C VAL A 463 30.19 -16.16 -19.78
N THR A 464 30.82 -16.81 -18.80
CA THR A 464 32.23 -16.63 -18.49
C THR A 464 33.05 -17.79 -19.02
N PRO A 465 34.24 -17.52 -19.60
CA PRO A 465 35.22 -18.57 -19.84
C PRO A 465 35.51 -19.30 -18.54
N THR A 466 35.41 -20.63 -18.58
CA THR A 466 35.66 -21.51 -17.44
C THR A 466 36.88 -22.38 -17.72
N MET A 467 37.52 -22.89 -16.66
CA MET A 467 38.57 -23.88 -16.83
C MET A 467 37.94 -25.23 -17.18
N VAL A 468 38.54 -25.91 -18.15
CA VAL A 468 38.07 -27.21 -18.66
C VAL A 468 39.14 -28.26 -18.44
N VAL A 469 38.72 -29.42 -17.92
CA VAL A 469 39.60 -30.59 -17.71
C VAL A 469 38.94 -31.85 -18.26
N ASP A 470 39.77 -32.82 -18.65
CA ASP A 470 39.30 -34.14 -19.08
C ASP A 470 38.91 -35.01 -17.87
N GLU A 471 37.92 -35.89 -18.02
CA GLU A 471 37.45 -36.78 -16.94
C GLU A 471 38.54 -37.70 -16.36
N SER A 472 39.59 -38.00 -17.13
CA SER A 472 40.70 -38.85 -16.67
C SER A 472 41.82 -38.07 -15.95
N MET A 473 41.77 -36.74 -15.91
CA MET A 473 42.84 -35.93 -15.31
C MET A 473 42.95 -36.20 -13.80
N PRO A 474 44.16 -36.48 -13.25
CA PRO A 474 44.34 -36.71 -11.82
C PRO A 474 43.98 -35.49 -10.97
N VAL A 475 43.36 -35.71 -9.81
CA VAL A 475 42.94 -34.64 -8.88
C VAL A 475 44.09 -33.73 -8.45
N ALA A 476 45.31 -34.28 -8.30
CA ALA A 476 46.49 -33.48 -7.97
C ALA A 476 46.81 -32.43 -9.04
N GLU A 477 46.79 -32.81 -10.33
CA GLU A 477 47.04 -31.91 -11.45
C GLU A 477 45.94 -30.85 -11.58
N VAL A 478 44.68 -31.23 -11.30
CA VAL A 478 43.56 -30.29 -11.26
C VAL A 478 43.77 -29.21 -10.18
N LYS A 479 44.24 -29.62 -8.99
CA LYS A 479 44.56 -28.68 -7.90
C LYS A 479 45.72 -27.74 -8.27
N GLU A 480 46.76 -28.27 -8.91
CA GLU A 480 47.89 -27.45 -9.38
C GLU A 480 47.45 -26.42 -10.42
N LYS A 481 46.60 -26.80 -11.38
CA LYS A 481 46.02 -25.87 -12.36
C LYS A 481 45.17 -24.78 -11.72
N LEU A 482 44.34 -25.14 -10.72
CA LEU A 482 43.55 -24.18 -9.95
C LEU A 482 44.44 -23.22 -9.15
N ALA A 483 45.55 -23.71 -8.58
CA ALA A 483 46.51 -22.90 -7.82
C ALA A 483 47.37 -21.98 -8.71
N ALA A 484 47.71 -22.42 -9.92
CA ALA A 484 48.50 -21.66 -10.89
C ALA A 484 47.71 -20.50 -11.54
N THR A 485 46.37 -20.51 -11.42
CA THR A 485 45.52 -19.49 -12.01
C THR A 485 45.48 -18.23 -11.15
N ARG A 486 45.84 -17.07 -11.73
CA ARG A 486 45.83 -15.77 -11.03
C ARG A 486 44.43 -15.19 -10.77
N GLN A 487 43.40 -15.75 -11.41
CA GLN A 487 42.00 -15.34 -11.22
C GLN A 487 41.29 -16.26 -10.20
N PRO A 488 40.44 -15.71 -9.32
CA PRO A 488 39.62 -16.50 -8.41
C PRO A 488 38.50 -17.22 -9.19
N LEU A 489 38.81 -18.39 -9.74
CA LEU A 489 37.82 -19.28 -10.34
C LEU A 489 36.97 -19.93 -9.24
N GLY A 490 35.64 -19.89 -9.38
CA GLY A 490 34.68 -20.54 -8.47
C GLY A 490 34.67 -22.07 -8.59
N GLY A 491 34.88 -22.57 -9.81
CA GLY A 491 34.96 -23.99 -10.15
C GLY A 491 35.50 -24.22 -11.55
N LEU A 492 35.48 -25.48 -11.99
CA LEU A 492 35.88 -25.92 -13.32
C LEU A 492 34.92 -26.98 -13.85
N VAL A 493 34.83 -27.09 -15.17
CA VAL A 493 33.95 -28.05 -15.84
C VAL A 493 34.76 -29.24 -16.33
N VAL A 494 34.29 -30.43 -16.00
CA VAL A 494 34.84 -31.70 -16.50
C VAL A 494 34.13 -32.02 -17.81
N VAL A 495 34.88 -32.25 -18.87
CA VAL A 495 34.34 -32.58 -20.20
C VAL A 495 34.83 -33.94 -20.66
N LYS A 496 34.05 -34.54 -21.57
CA LYS A 496 34.46 -35.66 -22.41
C LYS A 496 34.15 -35.29 -23.86
N GLU A 497 35.19 -35.24 -24.71
CA GLU A 497 35.04 -34.88 -26.13
C GLU A 497 34.30 -33.54 -26.35
N GLY A 498 34.47 -32.58 -25.44
CA GLY A 498 33.85 -31.24 -25.50
C GLY A 498 32.43 -31.14 -24.93
N VAL A 499 31.85 -32.25 -24.47
CA VAL A 499 30.54 -32.30 -23.79
C VAL A 499 30.77 -32.26 -22.28
N PRO A 500 30.07 -31.38 -21.52
CA PRO A 500 30.21 -31.32 -20.07
C PRO A 500 29.62 -32.57 -19.40
N VAL A 501 30.41 -33.24 -18.57
CA VAL A 501 30.04 -34.46 -17.84
C VAL A 501 30.08 -34.29 -16.31
N GLY A 502 30.62 -33.18 -15.82
CA GLY A 502 30.58 -32.85 -14.39
C GLY A 502 31.13 -31.47 -14.06
N LEU A 503 30.93 -31.04 -12.82
CA LEU A 503 31.40 -29.75 -12.29
C LEU A 503 32.20 -29.98 -11.01
N VAL A 504 33.34 -29.30 -10.86
CA VAL A 504 34.13 -29.32 -9.63
C VAL A 504 34.23 -27.90 -9.10
N MET A 505 33.51 -27.62 -8.02
CA MET A 505 33.64 -26.34 -7.31
C MET A 505 34.88 -26.35 -6.43
N ARG A 506 35.62 -25.24 -6.42
CA ARG A 506 36.90 -25.11 -5.71
C ARG A 506 36.75 -25.39 -4.22
N HIS A 507 35.72 -24.83 -3.59
CA HIS A 507 35.46 -25.00 -2.16
C HIS A 507 35.18 -26.48 -1.79
N ASN A 508 34.52 -27.23 -2.68
CA ASN A 508 34.26 -28.65 -2.47
C ASN A 508 35.54 -29.48 -2.60
N LEU A 509 36.37 -29.17 -3.60
CA LEU A 509 37.65 -29.84 -3.79
C LEU A 509 38.61 -29.59 -2.61
N ASP A 510 38.73 -28.33 -2.17
CA ASP A 510 39.58 -27.96 -1.04
C ASP A 510 39.11 -28.63 0.26
N ARG A 511 37.79 -28.68 0.49
CA ARG A 511 37.19 -29.40 1.62
C ARG A 511 37.55 -30.89 1.61
N LEU A 512 37.42 -31.56 0.46
CA LEU A 512 37.74 -32.99 0.31
C LEU A 512 39.22 -33.27 0.60
N LEU A 513 40.12 -32.47 0.04
CA LEU A 513 41.57 -32.65 0.20
C LEU A 513 42.09 -32.24 1.57
N SER A 514 41.38 -31.38 2.30
CA SER A 514 41.73 -30.96 3.66
C SER A 514 41.33 -31.98 4.73
N SER A 515 40.61 -33.05 4.37
CA SER A 515 40.28 -34.14 5.30
C SER A 515 41.51 -34.96 5.68
N ARG A 516 41.49 -35.62 6.85
CA ARG A 516 42.62 -36.31 7.49
C ARG A 516 43.38 -37.31 6.59
N TYR A 517 42.73 -37.85 5.57
CA TYR A 517 43.32 -38.75 4.57
C TYR A 517 43.02 -38.33 3.13
N GLY A 518 42.48 -37.12 2.91
CA GLY A 518 41.92 -36.68 1.63
C GLY A 518 42.95 -36.64 0.50
N VAL A 519 44.14 -36.08 0.75
CA VAL A 519 45.23 -36.04 -0.23
C VAL A 519 45.63 -37.45 -0.66
N SER A 520 45.91 -38.35 0.28
CA SER A 520 46.35 -39.72 -0.04
C SER A 520 45.29 -40.56 -0.74
N LEU A 521 44.00 -40.31 -0.47
CA LEU A 521 42.90 -41.08 -1.05
C LEU A 521 42.52 -40.62 -2.47
N TYR A 522 42.62 -39.31 -2.75
CA TYR A 522 42.06 -38.73 -3.97
C TYR A 522 43.12 -38.20 -4.96
N SER A 523 44.33 -37.84 -4.55
CA SER A 523 45.31 -37.17 -5.43
C SER A 523 45.64 -37.92 -6.72
N HIS A 524 45.76 -39.25 -6.66
CA HIS A 524 46.06 -40.10 -7.84
C HIS A 524 44.81 -40.59 -8.58
N ARG A 525 43.60 -40.30 -8.06
CA ARG A 525 42.36 -40.70 -8.71
C ARG A 525 42.00 -39.71 -9.83
N PRO A 526 41.27 -40.15 -10.86
CA PRO A 526 40.71 -39.25 -11.85
C PRO A 526 39.71 -38.27 -11.22
N VAL A 527 39.64 -37.06 -11.76
CA VAL A 527 38.73 -35.99 -11.31
C VAL A 527 37.26 -36.42 -11.33
N LYS A 528 36.90 -37.36 -12.21
CA LYS A 528 35.59 -38.03 -12.24
C LYS A 528 35.14 -38.58 -10.88
N ALA A 529 36.08 -38.98 -10.02
CA ALA A 529 35.77 -39.54 -8.71
C ALA A 529 35.32 -38.50 -7.66
N VAL A 530 35.52 -37.19 -7.94
CA VAL A 530 35.25 -36.10 -6.99
C VAL A 530 34.37 -34.98 -7.56
N MET A 531 34.00 -35.05 -8.84
CA MET A 531 33.10 -34.09 -9.49
C MET A 531 31.64 -34.30 -9.09
N ASP A 532 30.83 -33.24 -9.18
CA ASP A 532 29.38 -33.37 -9.22
C ASP A 532 28.99 -33.97 -10.59
N PRO A 533 28.38 -35.17 -10.64
CA PRO A 533 27.97 -35.81 -11.89
C PRO A 533 26.66 -35.24 -12.45
N ALA A 534 25.94 -34.41 -11.70
CA ALA A 534 24.67 -33.81 -12.12
C ALA A 534 24.67 -32.28 -11.94
N PRO A 535 25.60 -31.56 -12.60
CA PRO A 535 25.54 -30.11 -12.61
C PRO A 535 24.33 -29.68 -13.43
N MET A 536 23.72 -28.54 -13.09
CA MET A 536 22.66 -28.01 -13.94
C MET A 536 23.27 -27.34 -15.18
N ILE A 537 23.01 -27.99 -16.30
CA ILE A 537 23.40 -27.61 -17.64
C ILE A 537 22.22 -26.88 -18.28
N ILE A 538 22.47 -25.70 -18.83
CA ILE A 538 21.47 -24.82 -19.44
C ILE A 538 21.92 -24.48 -20.85
N ASN A 539 20.98 -24.36 -21.79
CA ASN A 539 21.30 -23.95 -23.17
C ASN A 539 21.52 -22.42 -23.24
N SER A 540 22.45 -21.96 -24.08
CA SER A 540 22.79 -20.55 -24.29
C SER A 540 21.56 -19.68 -24.59
N SER A 541 20.60 -20.20 -25.36
CA SER A 541 19.36 -19.50 -25.72
C SER A 541 18.33 -19.35 -24.60
N THR A 542 18.57 -19.94 -23.42
CA THR A 542 17.61 -19.90 -22.31
C THR A 542 17.45 -18.47 -21.77
N PRO A 543 16.23 -17.93 -21.64
CA PRO A 543 15.99 -16.61 -21.09
C PRO A 543 16.54 -16.45 -19.66
N LEU A 544 17.05 -15.26 -19.36
CA LEU A 544 17.70 -14.95 -18.09
C LEU A 544 16.77 -15.18 -16.87
N GLU A 545 15.50 -14.81 -16.97
CA GLU A 545 14.52 -14.99 -15.89
C GLU A 545 14.25 -16.47 -15.62
N GLN A 546 14.11 -17.26 -16.67
CA GLN A 546 13.85 -18.70 -16.57
C GLN A 546 15.05 -19.43 -15.96
N ALA A 547 16.27 -19.09 -16.39
CA ALA A 547 17.48 -19.64 -15.80
C ALA A 547 17.65 -19.25 -14.32
N SER A 548 17.24 -18.04 -13.95
CA SER A 548 17.22 -17.59 -12.56
C SER A 548 16.25 -18.39 -11.70
N GLU A 549 15.03 -18.60 -12.20
CA GLU A 549 14.04 -19.42 -11.51
C GLU A 549 14.53 -20.87 -11.36
N MET A 550 15.14 -21.45 -12.39
CA MET A 550 15.72 -22.79 -12.34
C MET A 550 16.86 -22.88 -11.32
N ALA A 551 17.75 -21.89 -11.27
CA ALA A 551 18.84 -21.85 -10.30
C ALA A 551 18.33 -21.76 -8.85
N MET A 552 17.26 -20.98 -8.61
CA MET A 552 16.69 -20.79 -7.27
C MET A 552 15.87 -21.99 -6.76
N LYS A 553 15.46 -22.91 -7.64
CA LYS A 553 14.76 -24.16 -7.28
C LYS A 553 15.71 -25.29 -6.86
N ARG A 554 17.03 -25.07 -6.88
CA ARG A 554 18.03 -26.07 -6.51
C ARG A 554 18.04 -26.34 -4.99
N GLU A 555 18.56 -27.51 -4.62
CA GLU A 555 18.86 -27.84 -3.23
C GLU A 555 19.84 -26.83 -2.62
N GLN A 556 19.70 -26.55 -1.32
CA GLN A 556 20.40 -25.47 -0.63
C GLN A 556 21.94 -25.56 -0.74
N GLU A 557 22.48 -26.78 -0.83
CA GLU A 557 23.92 -27.04 -0.98
C GLU A 557 24.47 -26.69 -2.37
N LYS A 558 23.62 -26.60 -3.41
CA LYS A 558 23.98 -26.34 -4.81
C LYS A 558 23.60 -24.94 -5.31
N LEU A 559 23.07 -24.08 -4.44
CA LEU A 559 22.64 -22.71 -4.79
C LEU A 559 23.80 -21.80 -5.22
N TYR A 560 25.01 -22.10 -4.75
CA TYR A 560 26.22 -21.33 -5.06
C TYR A 560 27.06 -21.95 -6.19
N ASP A 561 26.60 -23.06 -6.77
CA ASP A 561 27.29 -23.72 -7.87
C ASP A 561 27.04 -23.00 -9.19
N ASP A 562 28.10 -22.84 -9.99
CA ASP A 562 28.01 -22.22 -11.30
C ASP A 562 27.03 -22.98 -12.23
N LEU A 563 26.32 -22.24 -13.09
CA LEU A 563 25.53 -22.80 -14.17
C LEU A 563 26.47 -23.23 -15.29
N VAL A 564 26.36 -24.47 -15.78
CA VAL A 564 27.11 -24.92 -16.96
C VAL A 564 26.31 -24.54 -18.20
N VAL A 565 26.89 -23.76 -19.11
CA VAL A 565 26.19 -23.29 -20.30
C VAL A 565 26.68 -24.02 -21.53
N THR A 566 25.73 -24.47 -22.35
CA THR A 566 26.00 -25.22 -23.58
C THR A 566 25.32 -24.61 -24.78
N GLU A 567 25.90 -24.81 -25.95
CA GLU A 567 25.30 -24.53 -27.24
C GLU A 567 25.44 -25.79 -28.10
N ASP A 568 24.33 -26.29 -28.65
CA ASP A 568 24.26 -27.58 -29.34
C ASP A 568 24.92 -28.76 -28.59
N GLY A 569 24.80 -28.75 -27.25
CA GLY A 569 25.36 -29.77 -26.35
C GLY A 569 26.86 -29.66 -26.08
N LYS A 570 27.57 -28.70 -26.69
CA LYS A 570 28.98 -28.42 -26.41
C LYS A 570 29.11 -27.33 -25.36
N LEU A 571 30.13 -27.44 -24.51
CA LEU A 571 30.42 -26.46 -23.49
C LEU A 571 30.85 -25.12 -24.12
N ILE A 572 30.19 -24.03 -23.72
CA ILE A 572 30.62 -22.66 -24.05
C ILE A 572 31.20 -21.91 -22.85
N GLY A 573 30.82 -22.28 -21.62
CA GLY A 573 31.39 -21.74 -20.39
C GLY A 573 30.48 -21.93 -19.19
N THR A 574 30.69 -21.12 -18.14
CA THR A 574 29.84 -21.13 -16.94
C THR A 574 29.28 -19.76 -16.62
N VAL A 575 28.19 -19.70 -15.85
CA VAL A 575 27.63 -18.45 -15.32
C VAL A 575 27.48 -18.57 -13.80
N PRO A 576 28.16 -17.73 -13.00
CA PRO A 576 27.92 -17.67 -11.57
C PRO A 576 26.51 -17.17 -11.28
N VAL A 577 25.81 -17.84 -10.36
CA VAL A 577 24.42 -17.48 -9.98
C VAL A 577 24.33 -16.04 -9.47
N GLN A 578 25.32 -15.58 -8.71
CA GLN A 578 25.37 -14.19 -8.23
C GLN A 578 25.40 -13.17 -9.37
N ARG A 579 26.19 -13.44 -10.44
CA ARG A 579 26.28 -12.53 -11.60
C ARG A 579 24.95 -12.39 -12.30
N MET A 580 24.22 -13.49 -12.45
CA MET A 580 22.88 -13.53 -13.01
C MET A 580 21.89 -12.68 -12.19
N LEU A 581 21.91 -12.82 -10.86
CA LEU A 581 21.07 -12.05 -9.94
C LEU A 581 21.42 -10.55 -9.94
N ASP A 582 22.71 -10.20 -9.96
CA ASP A 582 23.18 -8.82 -10.05
C ASP A 582 22.75 -8.17 -11.37
N THR A 583 22.81 -8.90 -12.49
CA THR A 583 22.34 -8.43 -13.79
C THR A 583 20.84 -8.17 -13.77
N LEU A 584 20.04 -9.10 -13.23
CA LEU A 584 18.59 -8.91 -13.06
C LEU A 584 18.28 -7.68 -12.19
N ALA A 585 19.01 -7.49 -11.09
CA ALA A 585 18.83 -6.33 -10.21
C ALA A 585 19.18 -5.01 -10.91
N ARG A 586 20.29 -4.96 -11.68
CA ARG A 586 20.67 -3.78 -12.45
C ARG A 586 19.64 -3.45 -13.53
N LEU A 587 19.17 -4.45 -14.27
CA LEU A 587 18.13 -4.27 -15.29
C LEU A 587 16.86 -3.71 -14.65
N GLN A 588 16.44 -4.23 -13.49
CA GLN A 588 15.29 -3.67 -12.76
C GLN A 588 15.49 -2.22 -12.33
N ILE A 589 16.72 -1.82 -11.97
CA ILE A 589 17.06 -0.42 -11.63
C ILE A 589 17.07 0.49 -12.89
N GLU A 590 17.59 0.01 -14.02
CA GLU A 590 17.63 0.76 -15.29
C GLU A 590 16.23 0.96 -15.89
N LEU A 591 15.39 -0.09 -15.83
CA LEU A 591 13.99 -0.06 -16.25
C LEU A 591 13.14 0.87 -15.39
N ALA A 592 13.52 1.05 -14.12
CA ALA A 592 12.87 1.96 -13.20
C ALA A 592 13.23 3.43 -13.45
N ARG A 593 14.33 3.74 -14.17
CA ARG A 593 14.83 5.12 -14.26
C ARG A 593 14.78 5.77 -15.63
N GLY A 594 15.01 5.08 -16.75
CA GLY A 594 15.05 5.74 -18.07
C GLY A 594 15.97 6.99 -18.15
N ALA A 595 16.84 7.17 -17.16
CA ALA A 595 17.59 8.37 -16.86
C ALA A 595 19.02 7.98 -16.56
N ASN A 596 19.96 8.82 -16.96
CA ASN A 596 21.37 8.62 -16.75
C ASN A 596 21.68 8.63 -15.24
N PRO A 597 22.38 7.60 -14.70
CA PRO A 597 22.54 7.38 -13.26
C PRO A 597 23.32 8.48 -12.54
N LEU A 598 24.16 9.23 -13.27
CA LEU A 598 24.99 10.29 -12.70
C LEU A 598 24.26 11.63 -12.61
N THR A 599 23.43 11.94 -13.59
CA THR A 599 22.79 13.27 -13.72
C THR A 599 21.30 13.28 -13.44
N GLY A 600 20.65 12.13 -13.46
CA GLY A 600 19.19 12.01 -13.36
C GLY A 600 18.44 12.51 -14.59
N LEU A 601 19.13 12.93 -15.65
CA LEU A 601 18.51 13.36 -16.91
C LEU A 601 18.07 12.16 -17.76
N PRO A 602 16.99 12.28 -18.56
CA PRO A 602 16.56 11.26 -19.52
C PRO A 602 17.71 10.67 -20.37
N GLY A 603 17.81 9.34 -20.43
CA GLY A 603 18.85 8.62 -21.17
C GLY A 603 18.46 8.30 -22.62
N ASN A 604 19.27 7.47 -23.30
CA ASN A 604 19.11 7.16 -24.73
C ASN A 604 17.70 6.72 -25.15
N VAL A 605 17.03 5.90 -24.34
CA VAL A 605 15.65 5.43 -24.62
C VAL A 605 14.66 6.58 -24.67
N ALA A 606 14.76 7.54 -23.75
CA ALA A 606 13.89 8.71 -23.72
C ALA A 606 14.22 9.70 -24.84
N ILE A 607 15.52 9.86 -25.16
CA ILE A 607 16.01 10.68 -26.26
C ILE A 607 15.44 10.18 -27.60
N GLU A 608 15.55 8.88 -27.88
CA GLU A 608 15.01 8.26 -29.09
C GLU A 608 13.48 8.40 -29.18
N GLY A 609 12.79 8.23 -28.06
CA GLY A 609 11.34 8.41 -27.97
C GLY A 609 10.90 9.83 -28.32
N GLU A 610 11.60 10.84 -27.81
CA GLU A 610 11.29 12.25 -28.09
C GLU A 610 11.57 12.63 -29.55
N LEU A 611 12.72 12.19 -30.09
CA LEU A 611 13.05 12.41 -31.51
C LEU A 611 12.01 11.77 -32.44
N ALA A 612 11.59 10.53 -32.14
CA ALA A 612 10.56 9.85 -32.90
C ALA A 612 9.19 10.54 -32.77
N ALA A 613 8.86 11.10 -31.61
CA ALA A 613 7.61 11.83 -31.39
C ALA A 613 7.57 13.14 -32.19
N LYS A 614 8.65 13.92 -32.19
CA LYS A 614 8.77 15.18 -32.94
C LYS A 614 8.77 14.95 -34.46
N SER A 615 9.48 13.92 -34.92
CA SER A 615 9.46 13.49 -36.33
C SER A 615 8.03 13.11 -36.77
N LYS A 616 7.31 12.27 -36.01
CA LYS A 616 5.93 11.87 -36.34
C LYS A 616 4.93 13.04 -36.31
N ALA A 617 5.17 14.06 -35.50
CA ALA A 617 4.30 15.23 -35.41
C ALA A 617 4.43 16.19 -36.60
N GLY A 618 5.44 16.01 -37.46
CA GLY A 618 5.68 16.88 -38.64
C GLY A 618 6.03 18.33 -38.26
N GLN A 619 6.50 18.57 -37.04
CA GLN A 619 6.88 19.89 -36.56
C GLN A 619 8.38 20.12 -36.79
N ALA A 620 8.76 21.32 -37.22
CA ALA A 620 10.18 21.68 -37.29
C ALA A 620 10.77 21.76 -35.88
N PHE A 621 11.89 21.09 -35.65
CA PHE A 621 12.61 21.11 -34.38
C PHE A 621 14.11 21.19 -34.62
N SER A 622 14.86 21.57 -33.60
CA SER A 622 16.31 21.64 -33.64
C SER A 622 16.90 20.86 -32.48
N ILE A 623 18.04 20.24 -32.75
CA ILE A 623 18.80 19.48 -31.77
C ILE A 623 20.05 20.28 -31.42
N ILE A 624 20.36 20.41 -30.14
CA ILE A 624 21.64 20.92 -29.64
C ILE A 624 22.38 19.75 -29.02
N TYR A 625 23.50 19.36 -29.62
CA TYR A 625 24.45 18.44 -28.99
C TYR A 625 25.46 19.23 -28.17
N ALA A 626 25.72 18.80 -26.94
CA ALA A 626 26.70 19.42 -26.06
C ALA A 626 27.73 18.40 -25.59
N ASP A 627 28.99 18.80 -25.54
CA ASP A 627 30.11 17.97 -25.10
C ASP A 627 31.23 18.83 -24.47
N LEU A 628 32.01 18.21 -23.58
CA LEU A 628 33.15 18.84 -22.90
C LEU A 628 34.49 18.60 -23.62
N ASP A 629 35.16 19.69 -23.96
CA ASP A 629 36.47 19.64 -24.59
C ASP A 629 37.58 19.35 -23.56
N GLY A 630 38.40 18.33 -23.83
CA GLY A 630 39.50 17.96 -22.93
C GLY A 630 39.08 17.23 -21.65
N PHE A 631 37.82 16.77 -21.54
CA PHE A 631 37.28 16.11 -20.35
C PHE A 631 38.08 14.88 -19.89
N LYS A 632 38.54 14.04 -20.83
CA LYS A 632 39.38 12.87 -20.50
C LYS A 632 40.68 13.28 -19.80
N ALA A 633 41.35 14.31 -20.33
CA ALA A 633 42.59 14.81 -19.76
C ALA A 633 42.37 15.42 -18.37
N TYR A 634 41.20 16.03 -18.15
CA TYR A 634 40.77 16.50 -16.83
C TYR A 634 40.56 15.34 -15.85
N ASN A 635 39.89 14.25 -16.25
CA ASN A 635 39.75 13.06 -15.40
C ASN A 635 41.09 12.44 -15.03
N ASP A 636 42.02 12.39 -15.98
CA ASP A 636 43.37 11.85 -15.77
C ASP A 636 44.17 12.73 -14.76
N ALA A 637 43.91 14.04 -14.70
CA ALA A 637 44.61 14.98 -13.82
C ALA A 637 43.95 15.19 -12.45
N TYR A 638 42.61 15.27 -12.40
CA TYR A 638 41.83 15.65 -11.22
C TYR A 638 40.99 14.50 -10.64
N GLY A 639 41.02 13.33 -11.27
CA GLY A 639 40.29 12.14 -10.85
C GLY A 639 38.82 12.12 -11.29
N PHE A 640 38.28 10.91 -11.42
CA PHE A 640 36.91 10.68 -11.90
C PHE A 640 35.81 11.31 -11.03
N GLU A 641 36.02 11.45 -9.72
CA GLU A 641 35.03 12.10 -8.83
C GLU A 641 34.83 13.59 -9.18
N ASN A 642 35.92 14.30 -9.50
CA ASN A 642 35.82 15.69 -9.96
C ASN A 642 35.27 15.77 -11.39
N GLY A 643 35.57 14.78 -12.23
CA GLY A 643 34.94 14.57 -13.52
C GLY A 643 33.41 14.51 -13.44
N ASP A 644 32.92 13.64 -12.54
CA ASP A 644 31.50 13.47 -12.27
C ASP A 644 30.83 14.78 -11.82
N ARG A 645 31.51 15.56 -10.96
CA ARG A 645 31.04 16.90 -10.56
C ARG A 645 30.94 17.86 -11.74
N MET A 646 31.84 17.79 -12.71
CA MET A 646 31.80 18.61 -13.93
C MET A 646 30.64 18.22 -14.85
N ILE A 647 30.38 16.93 -15.01
CA ILE A 647 29.22 16.41 -15.76
C ILE A 647 27.91 16.88 -15.10
N ILE A 648 27.80 16.75 -13.77
CA ILE A 648 26.63 17.23 -13.02
C ILE A 648 26.47 18.76 -13.15
N MET A 649 27.57 19.51 -13.12
CA MET A 649 27.54 20.96 -13.31
C MET A 649 27.01 21.33 -14.70
N LEU A 650 27.51 20.69 -15.76
CA LEU A 650 27.04 20.93 -17.12
C LEU A 650 25.54 20.58 -17.25
N ALA A 651 25.11 19.44 -16.72
CA ALA A 651 23.69 19.04 -16.70
C ALA A 651 22.79 20.13 -16.08
N ASN A 652 23.18 20.65 -14.91
CA ASN A 652 22.44 21.70 -14.23
C ASN A 652 22.41 23.03 -15.02
N ILE A 653 23.51 23.38 -15.69
CA ILE A 653 23.59 24.56 -16.55
C ILE A 653 22.64 24.42 -17.75
N ILE A 654 22.63 23.26 -18.40
CA ILE A 654 21.76 22.99 -19.55
C ILE A 654 20.29 23.08 -19.14
N VAL A 655 19.89 22.41 -18.05
CA VAL A 655 18.51 22.46 -17.53
C VAL A 655 18.11 23.90 -17.20
N HIS A 656 18.98 24.67 -16.56
CA HIS A 656 18.70 26.07 -16.24
C HIS A 656 18.55 26.94 -17.49
N ALA A 657 19.42 26.76 -18.48
CA ALA A 657 19.37 27.50 -19.74
C ALA A 657 18.09 27.21 -20.52
N VAL A 658 17.71 25.94 -20.63
CA VAL A 658 16.47 25.51 -21.29
C VAL A 658 15.25 26.06 -20.56
N LYS A 659 15.19 25.93 -19.23
CA LYS A 659 14.05 26.45 -18.45
C LYS A 659 13.86 27.97 -18.59
N LYS A 660 14.94 28.73 -18.79
CA LYS A 660 14.90 30.20 -18.83
C LYS A 660 14.73 30.78 -20.23
N TYR A 661 15.28 30.13 -21.24
CA TYR A 661 15.35 30.66 -22.62
C TYR A 661 14.70 29.75 -23.66
N GLY A 662 14.25 28.56 -23.27
CA GLY A 662 13.52 27.60 -24.11
C GLY A 662 12.00 27.68 -23.97
N ALA A 663 11.30 26.80 -24.68
CA ALA A 663 9.86 26.60 -24.56
C ALA A 663 9.52 25.60 -23.43
N GLU A 664 8.28 25.61 -22.95
CA GLU A 664 7.81 24.68 -21.91
C GLU A 664 7.87 23.20 -22.31
N VAL A 665 7.93 22.92 -23.61
CA VAL A 665 7.95 21.56 -24.20
C VAL A 665 9.33 21.13 -24.70
N ASP A 666 10.39 21.84 -24.29
CA ASP A 666 11.77 21.51 -24.65
C ASP A 666 12.30 20.34 -23.80
N PHE A 667 13.06 19.46 -24.43
CA PHE A 667 13.57 18.24 -23.83
C PHE A 667 15.09 18.31 -23.61
N VAL A 668 15.55 17.78 -22.48
CA VAL A 668 16.98 17.66 -22.16
C VAL A 668 17.29 16.21 -21.85
N GLY A 669 18.31 15.64 -22.49
CA GLY A 669 18.77 14.28 -22.26
C GLY A 669 20.28 14.19 -22.07
N HIS A 670 20.72 13.09 -21.47
CA HIS A 670 22.12 12.74 -21.28
C HIS A 670 22.40 11.37 -21.93
N ILE A 671 23.19 11.39 -23.00
CA ILE A 671 23.53 10.22 -23.82
C ILE A 671 24.50 9.29 -23.07
N GLY A 672 25.57 9.86 -22.52
CA GLY A 672 26.55 9.17 -21.68
C GLY A 672 27.88 9.92 -21.60
N GLY A 673 28.65 9.71 -20.53
CA GLY A 673 29.92 10.42 -20.34
C GLY A 673 29.72 11.94 -20.25
N ASP A 674 30.34 12.66 -21.18
CA ASP A 674 30.23 14.11 -21.35
C ASP A 674 29.24 14.55 -22.44
N ASP A 675 28.49 13.61 -23.05
CA ASP A 675 27.56 13.86 -24.15
C ASP A 675 26.13 14.17 -23.69
N PHE A 676 25.62 15.36 -24.04
CA PHE A 676 24.26 15.79 -23.77
C PHE A 676 23.52 16.20 -25.04
N ILE A 677 22.18 16.18 -24.97
CA ILE A 677 21.30 16.57 -26.05
C ILE A 677 20.16 17.45 -25.53
N VAL A 678 19.81 18.48 -26.29
CA VAL A 678 18.61 19.29 -26.10
C VAL A 678 17.80 19.26 -27.37
N ILE A 679 16.49 19.06 -27.26
CA ILE A 679 15.54 19.12 -28.37
C ILE A 679 14.61 20.29 -28.11
N SER A 680 14.64 21.29 -28.99
CA SER A 680 13.94 22.56 -28.80
C SER A 680 13.43 23.09 -30.14
N SER A 681 12.56 24.10 -30.10
CA SER A 681 12.13 24.77 -31.34
C SER A 681 13.27 25.66 -31.90
N PRO A 682 13.38 25.80 -33.24
CA PRO A 682 14.53 26.46 -33.87
C PRO A 682 14.80 27.90 -33.39
N GLU A 683 13.75 28.64 -33.00
CA GLU A 683 13.85 30.02 -32.49
C GLU A 683 14.55 30.17 -31.13
N TYR A 684 14.51 29.15 -30.27
CA TYR A 684 15.05 29.24 -28.91
C TYR A 684 16.51 28.77 -28.80
N THR A 685 16.98 27.97 -29.76
CA THR A 685 18.27 27.28 -29.70
C THR A 685 19.47 28.19 -29.49
N GLU A 686 19.54 29.34 -30.18
CA GLU A 686 20.65 30.28 -30.00
C GLU A 686 20.66 30.91 -28.60
N GLY A 687 19.48 31.20 -28.04
CA GLY A 687 19.34 31.76 -26.70
C GLY A 687 19.84 30.79 -25.64
N ILE A 688 19.45 29.52 -25.76
CA ILE A 688 19.90 28.41 -24.91
C ILE A 688 21.42 28.25 -25.00
N CYS A 689 21.99 28.15 -26.21
CA CYS A 689 23.43 27.98 -26.40
C CYS A 689 24.27 29.15 -25.82
N LYS A 690 23.85 30.39 -26.06
CA LYS A 690 24.50 31.59 -25.48
C LYS A 690 24.46 31.60 -23.96
N ALA A 691 23.39 31.06 -23.36
CA ALA A 691 23.30 30.92 -21.92
C ALA A 691 24.22 29.83 -21.38
N ILE A 692 24.27 28.66 -22.02
CA ILE A 692 25.12 27.54 -21.62
C ILE A 692 26.59 27.94 -21.64
N VAL A 693 27.09 28.47 -22.77
CA VAL A 693 28.50 28.90 -22.93
C VAL A 693 28.91 29.88 -21.83
N ARG A 694 28.13 30.94 -21.63
CA ARG A 694 28.41 31.98 -20.64
C ARG A 694 28.37 31.49 -19.19
N LEU A 695 27.42 30.61 -18.86
CA LEU A 695 27.31 30.06 -17.50
C LEU A 695 28.43 29.05 -17.23
N PHE A 696 28.77 28.23 -18.22
CA PHE A 696 29.84 27.26 -18.12
C PHE A 696 31.20 27.94 -17.91
N ASP A 697 31.56 28.91 -18.75
CA ASP A 697 32.83 29.66 -18.61
C ASP A 697 32.97 30.35 -17.24
N ARG A 698 31.85 30.80 -16.67
CA ARG A 698 31.84 31.46 -15.35
C ARG A 698 32.06 30.48 -14.19
N LEU A 699 31.61 29.24 -14.34
CA LEU A 699 31.56 28.26 -13.25
C LEU A 699 32.70 27.25 -13.30
N VAL A 700 33.18 26.90 -14.50
CA VAL A 700 34.16 25.82 -14.71
C VAL A 700 35.45 26.04 -13.93
N GLY A 701 35.91 27.30 -13.79
CA GLY A 701 37.11 27.63 -13.02
C GLY A 701 37.04 27.23 -11.54
N ARG A 702 35.86 26.98 -10.97
CA ARG A 702 35.70 26.51 -9.57
C ARG A 702 36.07 25.03 -9.38
N LEU A 703 36.18 24.27 -10.46
CA LEU A 703 36.53 22.86 -10.44
C LEU A 703 38.03 22.61 -10.71
N PHE A 704 38.81 23.69 -10.80
CA PHE A 704 40.27 23.64 -10.92
C PHE A 704 40.92 24.15 -9.63
N SER A 705 42.16 23.74 -9.39
CA SER A 705 42.97 24.32 -8.33
C SER A 705 43.18 25.82 -8.55
N ASP A 706 43.43 26.58 -7.49
CA ASP A 706 43.65 28.03 -7.61
C ASP A 706 44.87 28.36 -8.50
N GLU A 707 45.88 27.49 -8.53
CA GLU A 707 47.06 27.64 -9.38
C GLU A 707 46.71 27.47 -10.87
N ASP A 708 46.06 26.37 -11.25
CA ASP A 708 45.66 26.11 -12.63
C ASP A 708 44.62 27.13 -13.14
N ARG A 709 43.71 27.57 -12.26
CA ARG A 709 42.73 28.62 -12.58
C ARG A 709 43.40 29.94 -12.93
N ASN A 710 44.41 30.34 -12.17
CA ASN A 710 45.12 31.61 -12.39
C ASN A 710 45.99 31.59 -13.66
N GLN A 711 46.49 30.41 -14.05
CA GLN A 711 47.27 30.23 -15.27
C GLN A 711 46.39 30.02 -16.52
N GLY A 712 45.10 29.70 -16.34
CA GLY A 712 44.16 29.45 -17.43
C GLY A 712 44.43 28.14 -18.20
N LYS A 713 45.25 27.26 -17.61
CA LYS A 713 45.68 25.97 -18.16
C LYS A 713 45.89 24.99 -17.01
N PHE A 714 45.74 23.71 -17.27
CA PHE A 714 46.02 22.66 -16.29
C PHE A 714 46.98 21.62 -16.87
N TYR A 715 47.62 20.90 -15.97
CA TYR A 715 48.64 19.91 -16.31
C TYR A 715 48.01 18.53 -16.53
N SER A 716 48.32 17.87 -17.65
CA SER A 716 47.87 16.49 -17.90
C SER A 716 49.04 15.61 -18.33
N GLN A 717 49.02 14.34 -17.92
CA GLN A 717 50.04 13.34 -18.26
C GLN A 717 49.43 12.29 -19.18
N ASP A 718 50.01 12.09 -20.36
CA ASP A 718 49.56 11.04 -21.28
C ASP A 718 49.96 9.64 -20.78
N ARG A 719 49.44 8.59 -21.44
CA ARG A 719 49.71 7.18 -21.10
C ARG A 719 51.18 6.79 -21.31
N GLU A 720 51.95 7.58 -22.07
CA GLU A 720 53.39 7.41 -22.26
C GLU A 720 54.23 8.23 -21.25
N GLY A 721 53.58 8.88 -20.28
CA GLY A 721 54.22 9.63 -19.21
C GLY A 721 54.70 11.03 -19.61
N ARG A 722 54.42 11.48 -20.84
CA ARG A 722 54.75 12.83 -21.31
C ARG A 722 53.76 13.82 -20.72
N ARG A 723 54.30 14.96 -20.31
CA ARG A 723 53.54 15.97 -19.57
C ARG A 723 53.26 17.17 -20.47
N THR A 724 52.01 17.60 -20.55
CA THR A 724 51.60 18.68 -21.47
C THR A 724 50.61 19.62 -20.80
N TRP A 725 50.75 20.92 -21.06
CA TRP A 725 49.81 21.94 -20.62
C TRP A 725 48.61 22.01 -21.55
N LEU A 726 47.41 21.87 -21.00
CA LEU A 726 46.15 21.97 -21.73
C LEU A 726 45.34 23.17 -21.24
N PRO A 727 44.55 23.83 -22.12
CA PRO A 727 43.62 24.86 -21.69
C PRO A 727 42.58 24.28 -20.73
N LEU A 728 41.94 25.15 -19.93
CA LEU A 728 40.80 24.73 -19.11
C LEU A 728 39.71 24.10 -19.99
N VAL A 729 38.95 23.16 -19.41
CA VAL A 729 37.85 22.48 -20.10
C VAL A 729 36.83 23.52 -20.59
N SER A 730 36.42 23.39 -21.85
CA SER A 730 35.36 24.20 -22.48
C SER A 730 34.16 23.34 -22.87
N VAL A 731 33.05 23.97 -23.23
CA VAL A 731 31.87 23.27 -23.78
C VAL A 731 31.69 23.59 -25.26
N SER A 732 31.55 22.55 -26.08
CA SER A 732 31.28 22.64 -27.50
C SER A 732 29.83 22.25 -27.78
N LEU A 733 29.08 23.15 -28.44
CA LEU A 733 27.66 22.97 -28.77
C LEU A 733 27.44 22.94 -30.30
N ALA A 734 26.65 21.99 -30.79
CA ALA A 734 26.29 21.87 -32.20
C ALA A 734 24.77 21.88 -32.40
N ILE A 735 24.27 22.86 -33.14
CA ILE A 735 22.85 23.01 -33.47
C ILE A 735 22.58 22.42 -34.85
N VAL A 736 21.64 21.48 -34.93
CA VAL A 736 21.17 20.84 -36.18
C VAL A 736 19.67 21.08 -36.32
N ASP A 737 19.27 21.74 -37.41
CA ASP A 737 17.86 22.02 -37.70
C ASP A 737 17.22 20.85 -38.48
N CYS A 738 16.06 20.40 -38.03
CA CYS A 738 15.30 19.29 -38.61
C CYS A 738 14.01 19.84 -39.22
N ARG A 739 13.92 19.87 -40.56
CA ARG A 739 12.77 20.43 -41.30
C ARG A 739 11.81 19.38 -41.87
N ASP A 740 12.24 18.13 -42.06
CA ASP A 740 11.43 17.03 -42.61
C ASP A 740 11.52 15.75 -41.76
N ALA A 741 10.42 15.00 -41.69
CA ALA A 741 10.22 13.88 -40.76
C ALA A 741 11.00 12.59 -41.11
N GLU A 742 11.59 12.48 -42.31
CA GLU A 742 12.08 11.19 -42.83
C GLU A 742 13.58 10.90 -42.58
N ASP A 743 14.40 11.85 -42.14
CA ASP A 743 15.86 11.71 -42.20
C ASP A 743 16.61 11.72 -40.85
N TYR A 744 16.11 10.95 -39.87
CA TYR A 744 16.73 10.87 -38.53
C TYR A 744 18.14 10.25 -38.54
N ARG A 745 18.48 9.42 -39.54
CA ARG A 745 19.79 8.78 -39.66
C ARG A 745 20.87 9.75 -40.15
N ASP A 746 20.51 10.76 -40.93
CA ASP A 746 21.45 11.79 -41.38
C ASP A 746 21.79 12.80 -40.27
N LEU A 747 20.91 12.97 -39.27
CA LEU A 747 21.11 13.86 -38.12
C LEU A 747 22.36 13.51 -37.29
N ALA A 748 22.56 12.22 -36.99
CA ALA A 748 23.73 11.78 -36.23
C ALA A 748 25.05 12.08 -36.98
N THR A 749 25.04 11.93 -38.30
CA THR A 749 26.21 12.18 -39.15
C THR A 749 26.52 13.69 -39.24
N ARG A 750 25.50 14.53 -39.42
CA ARG A 750 25.63 15.99 -39.43
C ARG A 750 26.07 16.52 -38.07
N ALA A 751 25.47 16.02 -36.99
CA ALA A 751 25.84 16.35 -35.63
C ALA A 751 27.30 16.00 -35.32
N ALA A 752 27.77 14.81 -35.71
CA ALA A 752 29.16 14.40 -35.51
C ALA A 752 30.16 15.31 -36.26
N GLN A 753 29.83 15.73 -37.49
CA GLN A 753 30.66 16.67 -38.26
C GLN A 753 30.71 18.06 -37.63
N LEU A 754 29.56 18.59 -37.20
CA LEU A 754 29.47 19.89 -36.53
C LEU A 754 30.15 19.90 -35.18
N LYS A 755 30.01 18.82 -34.42
CA LYS A 755 30.71 18.60 -33.15
C LYS A 755 32.21 18.66 -33.35
N LYS A 756 32.75 17.92 -34.34
CA LYS A 756 34.18 17.95 -34.67
C LYS A 756 34.67 19.35 -35.06
N TYR A 757 33.83 20.13 -35.75
CA TYR A 757 34.13 21.51 -36.08
C TYR A 757 34.09 22.44 -34.85
N ALA A 758 33.08 22.31 -33.99
CA ALA A 758 32.98 23.07 -32.74
C ALA A 758 34.21 22.88 -31.86
N LYS A 759 34.65 21.61 -31.67
CA LYS A 759 35.85 21.26 -30.90
C LYS A 759 37.17 21.82 -31.46
N SER A 760 37.18 22.24 -32.74
CA SER A 760 38.37 22.84 -33.37
C SER A 760 38.53 24.33 -33.06
N LEU A 761 37.48 24.98 -32.55
CA LEU A 761 37.50 26.38 -32.18
C LEU A 761 37.96 26.53 -30.71
N PRO A 762 38.68 27.60 -30.37
CA PRO A 762 39.18 27.80 -29.01
C PRO A 762 38.07 28.25 -28.06
N GLY A 763 37.99 27.62 -26.88
CA GLY A 763 37.08 27.98 -25.79
C GLY A 763 35.65 27.47 -25.98
N SER A 764 34.74 27.86 -25.08
CA SER A 764 33.36 27.41 -25.14
C SER A 764 32.62 28.07 -26.29
N VAL A 765 32.02 27.27 -27.17
CA VAL A 765 31.47 27.75 -28.44
C VAL A 765 30.19 27.01 -28.83
N TYR A 766 29.37 27.64 -29.66
CA TYR A 766 28.30 26.96 -30.37
C TYR A 766 28.39 27.20 -31.88
N VAL A 767 28.05 26.18 -32.65
CA VAL A 767 27.97 26.23 -34.12
C VAL A 767 26.60 25.75 -34.57
N ARG A 768 26.06 26.33 -35.64
CA ARG A 768 24.77 25.94 -36.23
C ARG A 768 24.99 25.45 -37.65
N ASP A 769 24.32 24.37 -38.02
CA ASP A 769 24.32 23.91 -39.41
C ASP A 769 23.71 25.00 -40.31
N ARG A 770 24.45 25.41 -41.35
CA ARG A 770 24.00 26.37 -42.36
C ARG A 770 23.87 25.74 -43.75
N ARG A 771 23.97 24.41 -43.84
CA ARG A 771 23.91 23.67 -45.11
C ARG A 771 22.46 23.38 -45.55
N THR A 772 21.46 23.89 -44.82
CA THR A 772 20.01 23.67 -45.01
C THR A 772 19.22 24.94 -45.20
#